data_AF-A0A8S1MPD5-F1
#
_entry.id   AF-A0A8S1MPD5-F1
#
_cell.length_a   1.000
_cell.length_b   1.000
_cell.length_c   1.000
_cell.angle_alpha   90.00
_cell.angle_beta   90.00
_cell.angle_gamma   90.00
#
_symmetry.space_group_name_H-M   'P 1'
#
loop_
_entity.id
_entity.type
_entity.pdbx_description
1 polymer ?
#
loop_
_entity_poly.entity_id
_entity_poly.type
_entity_poly.pdbx_seq_one_letter_code
_entity_poly.pdbx_strand_id
1 'polypeptide(L)'
;MSLIFYFSPQSPPSRAVRSLLLLSKVVFQGKIVDLMKGEHKTPEYQYINPNQSLPALVDGELKLFESHAILKYIAIKKELTQFYPRDFRSRARVDCYLDWSQTGLDAIGTYTNQCFLFPMLMKKPVPQNKEQMYEDTIDTLKFFESIFLKGRYIQNQPSITIADLKCIADLTQLLLTGFDFNQFPKIRDYLQEMFSIPEIREAYTEYIDVIKNTKPNDSITYIISGIDKKQNWQINLYHHPFSSPSRAARTTLLHSGVEYNEKIIYIQKGQNKTPEYQAINPNESLPAIQDGNLSLFESGAIMKYVAQKFKLYNLYPFNFQTKAQVDQYLDFHITEMQSLTKYAFSCFIGPTLMKLPIPSNKEQQLKDVKGTLEFFVKIFLNKGNWAYINGSSIPTLADIKVCCDLAQLFITDFPFEHILGLDTYIQRVFQMPEMKKSHREYFQFLQSQKIGKFALQITQILDSIRPKEKLTLYYNFVSPPSKAVKSLLKMAYINFTEKDIDIQGGENTRPPYNIINPNQSLPAITYGNFNLFESHAIMKFICIQFNLTDFYPNYPLRSKIDSFLDFHHTGFKSLTLYSMDFFFGPKFMKKQMPNNKQERLREINELLQFFIDTFLGGGHYKYIMASRTPTIADLTFIAEISGLFFVDFDFTPFPSLKNYLRNLFENRQIRDTYSKYFLVARFMTSSMNPYISSIVKGTKEGENACCELI
;
A
#
# COMPACT_ATOMS: atom_id res chain seq x y z
N MET A 1 -4.97 20.38 -10.34
CA MET A 1 -3.93 21.29 -10.87
C MET A 1 -2.54 20.70 -10.63
N SER A 2 -1.65 20.80 -11.62
CA SER A 2 -0.27 20.30 -11.57
C SER A 2 0.66 21.29 -10.87
N LEU A 3 1.51 20.79 -9.96
CA LEU A 3 2.55 21.56 -9.27
C LEU A 3 3.74 21.78 -10.21
N ILE A 4 4.12 23.03 -10.48
CA ILE A 4 5.21 23.40 -11.38
C ILE A 4 6.40 23.89 -10.55
N PHE A 5 7.57 23.30 -10.78
CA PHE A 5 8.79 23.60 -10.04
C PHE A 5 9.84 24.20 -10.99
N TYR A 6 10.19 25.46 -10.76
CA TYR A 6 11.23 26.17 -11.49
C TYR A 6 12.55 26.08 -10.74
N PHE A 7 13.57 25.52 -11.40
CA PHE A 7 14.81 25.16 -10.71
C PHE A 7 16.02 25.16 -11.63
N SER A 8 17.21 25.21 -11.05
CA SER A 8 18.47 24.93 -11.75
C SER A 8 19.19 23.78 -11.05
N PRO A 9 19.65 22.73 -11.75
CA PRO A 9 20.39 21.63 -11.13
C PRO A 9 21.67 22.09 -10.40
N GLN A 10 22.25 23.22 -10.84
CA GLN A 10 23.46 23.78 -10.25
C GLN A 10 23.20 24.63 -9.00
N SER A 11 21.94 25.03 -8.75
CA SER A 11 21.55 25.85 -7.60
C SER A 11 21.37 24.97 -6.35
N PRO A 12 22.13 25.21 -5.26
CA PRO A 12 21.95 24.51 -3.99
C PRO A 12 20.49 24.51 -3.46
N PRO A 13 19.81 25.67 -3.30
CA PRO A 13 18.44 25.68 -2.78
C PRO A 13 17.45 24.97 -3.71
N SER A 14 17.73 24.92 -5.02
CA SER A 14 16.94 24.11 -5.97
C SER A 14 17.11 22.60 -5.72
N ARG A 15 18.33 22.13 -5.47
CA ARG A 15 18.59 20.72 -5.17
C ARG A 15 17.89 20.25 -3.91
N ALA A 16 17.84 21.09 -2.86
CA ALA A 16 17.09 20.77 -1.64
C ALA A 16 15.60 20.50 -1.92
N VAL A 17 14.93 21.35 -2.71
CA VAL A 17 13.52 21.18 -3.07
C VAL A 17 13.33 19.96 -4.00
N ARG A 18 14.22 19.78 -4.99
CA ARG A 18 14.18 18.62 -5.89
C ARG A 18 14.31 17.31 -5.11
N SER A 19 15.21 17.25 -4.14
CA SER A 19 15.37 16.10 -3.25
C SER A 19 14.08 15.77 -2.49
N LEU A 20 13.38 16.78 -1.96
CA LEU A 20 12.11 16.54 -1.28
C LEU A 20 11.07 15.96 -2.25
N LEU A 21 10.93 16.54 -3.43
CA LEU A 21 9.96 16.12 -4.44
C LEU A 21 10.19 14.67 -4.88
N LEU A 22 11.45 14.28 -5.14
CA LEU A 22 11.79 12.91 -5.54
C LEU A 22 11.61 11.92 -4.40
N LEU A 23 12.14 12.21 -3.20
CA LEU A 23 12.00 11.34 -2.02
C LEU A 23 10.54 11.08 -1.63
N SER A 24 9.70 12.10 -1.76
CA SER A 24 8.28 12.02 -1.42
C SER A 24 7.40 11.50 -2.57
N LYS A 25 7.99 11.25 -3.75
CA LYS A 25 7.28 10.83 -4.97
C LYS A 25 6.13 11.75 -5.33
N VAL A 26 6.26 13.03 -5.00
CA VAL A 26 5.26 14.05 -5.38
C VAL A 26 5.40 14.30 -6.87
N VAL A 27 4.33 14.11 -7.62
CA VAL A 27 4.32 14.40 -9.06
C VAL A 27 4.39 15.91 -9.28
N PHE A 28 5.36 16.36 -10.09
CA PHE A 28 5.59 17.76 -10.44
C PHE A 28 5.98 17.92 -11.91
N GLN A 29 5.73 19.10 -12.46
CA GLN A 29 6.29 19.53 -13.74
C GLN A 29 7.56 20.34 -13.48
N GLY A 30 8.72 19.79 -13.83
CA GLY A 30 9.99 20.51 -13.72
C GLY A 30 10.21 21.48 -14.88
N LYS A 31 10.59 22.72 -14.57
CA LYS A 31 11.05 23.71 -15.53
C LYS A 31 12.47 24.14 -15.17
N ILE A 32 13.43 23.76 -16.01
CA ILE A 32 14.82 24.16 -15.83
C ILE A 32 14.96 25.63 -16.24
N VAL A 33 15.60 26.42 -15.38
CA VAL A 33 15.95 27.82 -15.63
C VAL A 33 17.47 27.94 -15.72
N ASP A 34 17.97 28.39 -16.86
CA ASP A 34 19.40 28.52 -17.13
C ASP A 34 19.97 29.80 -16.49
N LEU A 35 20.76 29.62 -15.42
CA LEU A 35 21.41 30.72 -14.73
C LEU A 35 22.51 31.39 -15.57
N MET A 36 23.17 30.65 -16.46
CA MET A 36 24.28 31.17 -17.28
C MET A 36 23.78 32.06 -18.41
N LYS A 37 22.59 31.75 -18.95
CA LYS A 37 21.90 32.60 -19.93
C LYS A 37 21.14 33.77 -19.30
N GLY A 38 21.09 33.85 -17.97
CA GLY A 38 20.36 34.90 -17.27
C GLY A 38 18.84 34.77 -17.33
N GLU A 39 18.29 33.57 -17.59
CA GLU A 39 16.84 33.37 -17.75
C GLU A 39 16.03 33.77 -16.50
N HIS A 40 16.64 33.67 -15.31
CA HIS A 40 16.09 34.12 -14.04
C HIS A 40 15.87 35.65 -13.95
N LYS A 41 16.47 36.44 -14.86
CA LYS A 41 16.33 37.90 -14.92
C LYS A 41 15.30 38.36 -15.96
N THR A 42 14.67 37.43 -16.66
CA THR A 42 13.65 37.74 -17.67
C THR A 42 12.38 38.29 -17.01
N PRO A 43 11.62 39.18 -17.68
CA PRO A 43 10.33 39.66 -17.17
C PRO A 43 9.36 38.51 -16.88
N GLU A 44 9.38 37.45 -17.70
CA GLU A 44 8.53 36.28 -17.54
C GLU A 44 8.84 35.53 -16.24
N TYR A 45 10.11 35.36 -15.90
CA TYR A 45 10.50 34.73 -14.65
C TYR A 45 10.32 35.66 -13.44
N GLN A 46 10.56 36.96 -13.60
CA GLN A 46 10.32 37.96 -12.56
C GLN A 46 8.85 37.96 -12.10
N TYR A 47 7.91 37.67 -13.00
CA TYR A 47 6.49 37.49 -12.66
C TYR A 47 6.20 36.25 -11.80
N ILE A 48 7.12 35.28 -11.78
CA ILE A 48 7.06 34.08 -10.94
C ILE A 48 7.77 34.30 -9.61
N ASN A 49 8.99 34.84 -9.65
CA ASN A 49 9.77 35.22 -8.47
C ASN A 49 10.32 36.66 -8.63
N PRO A 50 9.76 37.65 -7.91
CA PRO A 50 10.21 39.04 -7.97
C PRO A 50 11.68 39.25 -7.58
N ASN A 51 12.25 38.36 -6.74
CA ASN A 51 13.66 38.40 -6.35
C ASN A 51 14.60 37.90 -7.46
N GLN A 52 14.06 37.46 -8.60
CA GLN A 52 14.83 36.94 -9.74
C GLN A 52 15.81 35.81 -9.32
N SER A 53 15.43 35.02 -8.32
CA SER A 53 16.24 33.93 -7.76
C SER A 53 15.58 32.56 -7.96
N LEU A 54 16.35 31.49 -7.78
CA LEU A 54 15.83 30.11 -7.79
C LEU A 54 15.96 29.50 -6.39
N PRO A 55 15.08 28.54 -6.04
CA PRO A 55 13.96 28.01 -6.82
C PRO A 55 12.66 28.83 -6.71
N ALA A 56 11.68 28.50 -7.54
CA ALA A 56 10.29 28.95 -7.39
C ALA A 56 9.29 27.79 -7.63
N LEU A 57 8.12 27.90 -7.01
CA LEU A 57 7.04 26.93 -7.07
C LEU A 57 5.75 27.61 -7.52
N VAL A 58 5.03 27.01 -8.47
CA VAL A 58 3.68 27.44 -8.86
C VAL A 58 2.69 26.31 -8.63
N ASP A 59 1.61 26.63 -7.93
CA ASP A 59 0.59 25.68 -7.52
C ASP A 59 -0.80 26.30 -7.63
N GLY A 60 -1.40 26.17 -8.81
CA GLY A 60 -2.58 26.96 -9.19
C GLY A 60 -2.22 28.44 -9.28
N GLU A 61 -2.92 29.27 -8.51
CA GLU A 61 -2.67 30.72 -8.45
C GLU A 61 -1.53 31.09 -7.50
N LEU A 62 -1.11 30.17 -6.62
CA LEU A 62 -0.03 30.43 -5.67
C LEU A 62 1.32 30.37 -6.38
N LYS A 63 2.07 31.46 -6.31
CA LYS A 63 3.49 31.52 -6.65
C LYS A 63 4.28 31.70 -5.37
N LEU A 64 5.17 30.76 -5.09
CA LEU A 64 5.96 30.72 -3.87
C LEU A 64 7.44 30.67 -4.21
N PHE A 65 8.21 31.51 -3.55
CA PHE A 65 9.67 31.57 -3.61
C PHE A 65 10.23 31.43 -2.19
N GLU A 66 11.55 31.36 -2.07
CA GLU A 66 12.30 30.91 -0.88
C GLU A 66 12.25 29.40 -0.64
N SER A 67 13.42 28.77 -0.69
CA SER A 67 13.52 27.30 -0.62
C SER A 67 12.96 26.71 0.68
N HIS A 68 13.18 27.35 1.82
CA HIS A 68 12.61 26.92 3.10
C HIS A 68 11.09 26.99 3.11
N ALA A 69 10.50 28.06 2.56
CA ALA A 69 9.06 28.21 2.46
C ALA A 69 8.46 27.16 1.52
N ILE A 70 9.10 26.92 0.37
CA ILE A 70 8.72 25.89 -0.60
C ILE A 70 8.78 24.49 0.05
N LEU A 71 9.87 24.15 0.75
CA LEU A 71 10.02 22.88 1.46
C LEU A 71 8.91 22.67 2.50
N LYS A 72 8.67 23.68 3.36
CA LYS A 72 7.60 23.64 4.38
C LYS A 72 6.22 23.52 3.71
N TYR A 73 5.95 24.28 2.66
CA TYR A 73 4.67 24.26 1.93
C TYR A 73 4.40 22.90 1.31
N ILE A 74 5.35 22.33 0.57
CA ILE A 74 5.22 20.99 -0.03
C ILE A 74 4.99 19.96 1.08
N ALA A 75 5.77 20.02 2.15
CA ALA A 75 5.65 19.07 3.25
C ALA A 75 4.30 19.16 3.97
N ILE A 76 3.75 20.36 4.16
CA ILE A 76 2.40 20.54 4.75
C ILE A 76 1.32 20.08 3.77
N LYS A 77 1.32 20.58 2.54
CA LYS A 77 0.28 20.31 1.53
C LYS A 77 0.15 18.83 1.21
N LYS A 78 1.27 18.09 1.22
CA LYS A 78 1.32 16.67 0.89
C LYS A 78 1.36 15.77 2.12
N GLU A 79 1.15 16.34 3.31
CA GLU A 79 1.16 15.64 4.60
C GLU A 79 2.43 14.79 4.84
N LEU A 80 3.59 15.34 4.46
CA LEU A 80 4.88 14.67 4.55
C LEU A 80 5.47 14.80 5.96
N THR A 81 4.77 14.21 6.94
CA THR A 81 5.11 14.33 8.37
C THR A 81 6.44 13.68 8.75
N GLN A 82 7.05 12.88 7.87
CA GLN A 82 8.41 12.38 8.04
C GLN A 82 9.44 13.49 7.81
N PHE A 83 9.27 14.30 6.75
CA PHE A 83 10.23 15.34 6.38
C PHE A 83 10.00 16.63 7.17
N TYR A 84 8.76 16.90 7.59
CA TYR A 84 8.42 18.03 8.46
C TYR A 84 7.48 17.56 9.60
N PRO A 85 8.06 17.12 10.74
CA PRO A 85 7.34 16.48 11.85
C PRO A 85 6.17 17.29 12.40
N ARG A 86 5.08 16.64 12.85
CA ARG A 86 3.96 17.31 13.55
C ARG A 86 4.26 17.55 15.03
N ASP A 87 5.12 16.73 15.63
CA ASP A 87 5.57 16.95 17.01
C ASP A 87 6.25 18.32 17.13
N PHE A 88 5.79 19.12 18.10
CA PHE A 88 6.22 20.50 18.24
C PHE A 88 7.70 20.64 18.57
N ARG A 89 8.29 19.68 19.32
CA ARG A 89 9.71 19.72 19.70
C ARG A 89 10.59 19.38 18.51
N SER A 90 10.27 18.31 17.80
CA SER A 90 10.96 17.93 16.57
C SER A 90 10.83 18.99 15.50
N ARG A 91 9.64 19.57 15.31
CA ARG A 91 9.41 20.68 14.37
C ARG A 91 10.23 21.91 14.74
N ALA A 92 10.21 22.34 16.00
CA ALA A 92 10.98 23.49 16.46
C ALA A 92 12.50 23.31 16.23
N ARG A 93 13.01 22.09 16.38
CA ARG A 93 14.41 21.77 16.05
C ARG A 93 14.71 21.87 14.56
N VAL A 94 13.83 21.35 13.72
CA VAL A 94 13.95 21.48 12.25
C VAL A 94 13.91 22.96 11.87
N ASP A 95 12.93 23.72 12.37
CA ASP A 95 12.79 25.15 12.10
C ASP A 95 14.02 25.93 12.60
N CYS A 96 14.54 25.62 13.79
CA CYS A 96 15.77 26.23 14.32
C CYS A 96 16.97 26.03 13.38
N TYR A 97 17.17 24.82 12.84
CA TYR A 97 18.24 24.60 11.86
C TYR A 97 17.97 25.35 10.56
N LEU A 98 16.74 25.29 10.04
CA LEU A 98 16.35 25.97 8.82
C LEU A 98 16.60 27.47 8.90
N ASP A 99 16.23 28.10 10.01
CA ASP A 99 16.42 29.54 10.23
C ASP A 99 17.89 29.88 10.44
N TRP A 100 18.63 29.08 11.23
CA TRP A 100 20.07 29.24 11.40
C TRP A 100 20.85 29.08 10.09
N SER A 101 20.47 28.13 9.24
CA SER A 101 21.17 27.83 7.97
C SER A 101 21.12 28.96 6.94
N GLN A 102 20.28 29.98 7.14
CA GLN A 102 20.19 31.14 6.24
C GLN A 102 21.42 32.04 6.31
N THR A 103 22.13 32.03 7.44
CA THR A 103 23.35 32.83 7.66
C THR A 103 24.50 32.01 8.25
N GLY A 104 24.18 30.95 8.99
CA GLY A 104 25.15 30.10 9.69
C GLY A 104 26.07 29.29 8.78
N LEU A 105 25.79 29.20 7.48
CA LEU A 105 26.66 28.56 6.49
C LEU A 105 27.17 29.55 5.42
N ASP A 106 27.06 30.86 5.66
CA ASP A 106 27.47 31.90 4.69
C ASP A 106 28.96 31.82 4.34
N ALA A 107 29.82 31.43 5.30
CA ALA A 107 31.24 31.25 5.06
C ALA A 107 31.50 30.22 3.94
N ILE A 108 30.76 29.10 3.93
CA ILE A 108 30.84 28.07 2.90
C ILE A 108 30.47 28.65 1.53
N GLY A 109 29.30 29.28 1.44
CA GLY A 109 28.82 29.86 0.18
C GLY A 109 29.74 30.96 -0.33
N THR A 110 30.23 31.82 0.56
CA THR A 110 31.12 32.93 0.21
C THR A 110 32.48 32.42 -0.26
N TYR A 111 33.07 31.46 0.44
CA TYR A 111 34.31 30.81 0.03
C TYR A 111 34.18 30.12 -1.34
N THR A 112 33.17 29.27 -1.52
CA THR A 112 32.93 28.60 -2.81
C THR A 112 32.70 29.60 -3.94
N ASN A 113 31.87 30.62 -3.72
CA ASN A 113 31.53 31.57 -4.77
C ASN A 113 32.69 32.49 -5.15
N GLN A 114 33.33 33.14 -4.18
CA GLN A 114 34.37 34.15 -4.44
C GLN A 114 35.70 33.52 -4.86
N CYS A 115 36.08 32.37 -4.27
CA CYS A 115 37.38 31.77 -4.52
C CYS A 115 37.38 30.77 -5.69
N PHE A 116 36.22 30.25 -6.09
CA PHE A 116 36.13 29.20 -7.13
C PHE A 116 35.11 29.52 -8.22
N LEU A 117 33.83 29.71 -7.89
CA LEU A 117 32.77 29.85 -8.89
C LEU A 117 32.93 31.11 -9.76
N PHE A 118 33.14 32.28 -9.14
CA PHE A 118 33.31 33.55 -9.85
C PHE A 118 34.61 33.62 -10.65
N PRO A 119 35.76 33.15 -10.14
CA PRO A 119 36.95 32.99 -10.98
C PRO A 119 36.76 32.03 -12.15
N MET A 120 36.09 30.89 -11.94
CA MET A 120 35.88 29.89 -12.98
C MET A 120 34.94 30.40 -14.09
N LEU A 121 33.76 30.91 -13.72
CA LEU A 121 32.69 31.26 -14.66
C LEU A 121 32.76 32.71 -15.17
N MET A 122 33.21 33.65 -14.34
CA MET A 122 33.23 35.08 -14.67
C MET A 122 34.65 35.66 -14.82
N LYS A 123 35.70 34.84 -14.68
CA LYS A 123 37.11 35.27 -14.75
C LYS A 123 37.47 36.39 -13.77
N LYS A 124 36.75 36.49 -12.65
CA LYS A 124 37.09 37.43 -11.57
C LYS A 124 38.39 36.98 -10.87
N PRO A 125 39.21 37.91 -10.35
CA PRO A 125 40.39 37.55 -9.57
C PRO A 125 39.98 36.84 -8.27
N VAL A 126 40.80 35.89 -7.84
CA VAL A 126 40.67 35.27 -6.51
C VAL A 126 40.97 36.34 -5.44
N PRO A 127 40.13 36.51 -4.40
CA PRO A 127 40.38 37.48 -3.34
C PRO A 127 41.69 37.24 -2.58
N GLN A 128 42.34 38.32 -2.15
CA GLN A 128 43.58 38.24 -1.35
C GLN A 128 43.38 37.62 0.03
N ASN A 129 42.17 37.68 0.59
CA ASN A 129 41.82 37.11 1.89
C ASN A 129 41.31 35.66 1.82
N LYS A 130 41.67 34.91 0.77
CA LYS A 130 41.22 33.51 0.56
C LYS A 130 41.52 32.62 1.76
N GLU A 131 42.71 32.74 2.36
CA GLU A 131 43.12 31.95 3.52
C GLU A 131 42.22 32.23 4.72
N GLN A 132 41.88 33.50 4.97
CA GLN A 132 40.93 33.85 6.03
C GLN A 132 39.55 33.25 5.77
N MET A 133 39.05 33.32 4.54
CA MET A 133 37.75 32.73 4.19
C MET A 133 37.72 31.20 4.33
N TYR A 134 38.87 30.55 4.13
CA TYR A 134 39.02 29.12 4.39
C TYR A 134 38.97 28.84 5.90
N GLU A 135 39.68 29.60 6.73
CA GLU A 135 39.60 29.46 8.20
C GLU A 135 38.18 29.73 8.73
N ASP A 136 37.49 30.75 8.22
CA ASP A 136 36.09 31.03 8.57
C ASP A 136 35.17 29.84 8.20
N THR A 137 35.46 29.16 7.08
CA THR A 137 34.76 27.95 6.66
C THR A 137 35.04 26.79 7.62
N ILE A 138 36.30 26.61 8.04
CA ILE A 138 36.71 25.59 9.00
C ILE A 138 36.00 25.79 10.34
N ASP A 139 35.98 27.01 10.87
CA ASP A 139 35.34 27.31 12.15
C ASP A 139 33.83 27.15 12.09
N THR A 140 33.22 27.52 10.95
CA THR A 140 31.80 27.24 10.68
C THR A 140 31.50 25.75 10.70
N LEU A 141 32.32 24.92 10.06
CA LEU A 141 32.15 23.47 10.04
C LEU A 141 32.36 22.82 11.42
N LYS A 142 33.33 23.30 12.21
CA LYS A 142 33.52 22.87 13.61
C LYS A 142 32.28 23.15 14.45
N PHE A 143 31.77 24.38 14.37
CA PHE A 143 30.55 24.76 15.08
C PHE A 143 29.35 23.91 14.62
N PHE A 144 29.17 23.78 13.30
CA PHE A 144 28.10 23.00 12.71
C PHE A 144 28.11 21.54 13.18
N GLU A 145 29.26 20.86 13.10
CA GLU A 145 29.39 19.46 13.54
C GLU A 145 29.07 19.34 15.04
N SER A 146 29.56 20.30 15.84
CA SER A 146 29.38 20.29 17.29
C SER A 146 27.93 20.48 17.75
N ILE A 147 27.09 21.19 16.98
CA ILE A 147 25.72 21.53 17.37
C ILE A 147 24.69 20.71 16.63
N PHE A 148 24.77 20.68 15.29
CA PHE A 148 23.69 20.20 14.44
C PHE A 148 23.87 18.73 14.00
N LEU A 149 25.09 18.19 14.03
CA LEU A 149 25.41 16.82 13.63
C LEU A 149 25.84 15.93 14.80
N LYS A 150 25.24 16.11 15.98
CA LYS A 150 25.47 15.25 17.17
C LYS A 150 24.89 13.83 17.01
N GLY A 151 23.83 13.70 16.21
CA GLY A 151 23.13 12.44 15.93
C GLY A 151 23.31 12.00 14.48
N ARG A 152 22.49 11.03 14.04
CA ARG A 152 22.55 10.52 12.66
C ARG A 152 22.08 11.55 11.62
N TYR A 153 21.02 12.30 11.94
CA TYR A 153 20.45 13.35 11.10
C TYR A 153 20.48 14.69 11.82
N ILE A 154 20.31 15.77 11.08
CA ILE A 154 20.37 17.13 11.60
C ILE A 154 19.46 17.31 12.81
N GLN A 155 19.99 17.90 13.88
CA GLN A 155 19.29 18.10 15.16
C GLN A 155 18.83 16.80 15.85
N ASN A 156 19.54 15.68 15.59
CA ASN A 156 19.26 14.37 16.15
C ASN A 156 17.83 13.88 15.85
N GLN A 157 17.33 14.18 14.65
CA GLN A 157 16.04 13.67 14.20
C GLN A 157 16.13 12.14 13.95
N PRO A 158 15.04 11.40 14.16
CA PRO A 158 15.03 9.94 13.96
C PRO A 158 15.02 9.53 12.48
N SER A 159 14.75 10.47 11.57
CA SER A 159 14.70 10.27 10.12
C SER A 159 15.10 11.56 9.40
N ILE A 160 15.43 11.45 8.11
CA ILE A 160 15.71 12.59 7.22
C ILE A 160 14.54 13.58 7.25
N THR A 161 14.88 14.86 7.43
CA THR A 161 13.94 15.99 7.42
C THR A 161 14.30 17.01 6.35
N ILE A 162 13.44 18.02 6.15
CA ILE A 162 13.76 19.16 5.28
C ILE A 162 15.02 19.93 5.74
N ALA A 163 15.41 19.82 7.01
CA ALA A 163 16.70 20.33 7.50
C ALA A 163 17.88 19.59 6.87
N ASP A 164 17.83 18.26 6.80
CA ASP A 164 18.87 17.46 6.13
C ASP A 164 18.96 17.78 4.64
N LEU A 165 17.83 17.99 3.96
CA LEU A 165 17.79 18.33 2.54
C LEU A 165 18.39 19.71 2.24
N LYS A 166 18.18 20.67 3.14
CA LYS A 166 18.86 21.98 3.07
C LYS A 166 20.35 21.83 3.38
N CYS A 167 20.69 21.05 4.40
CA CYS A 167 22.07 20.84 4.84
C CYS A 167 22.95 20.25 3.75
N ILE A 168 22.51 19.15 3.13
CA ILE A 168 23.26 18.52 2.04
C ILE A 168 23.43 19.49 0.86
N ALA A 169 22.40 20.28 0.52
CA ALA A 169 22.52 21.29 -0.53
C ALA A 169 23.63 22.31 -0.25
N ASP A 170 23.73 22.79 1.00
CA ASP A 170 24.73 23.78 1.37
C ASP A 170 26.14 23.20 1.42
N LEU A 171 26.32 22.07 2.12
CA LEU A 171 27.64 21.45 2.34
C LEU A 171 28.27 20.94 1.05
N THR A 172 27.44 20.44 0.12
CA THR A 172 27.94 19.92 -1.17
C THR A 172 28.54 20.98 -2.07
N GLN A 173 28.39 22.28 -1.76
CA GLN A 173 29.09 23.37 -2.47
C GLN A 173 30.62 23.23 -2.35
N LEU A 174 31.12 22.76 -1.20
CA LEU A 174 32.56 22.54 -0.97
C LEU A 174 33.15 21.44 -1.85
N LEU A 175 32.33 20.58 -2.46
CA LEU A 175 32.82 19.59 -3.41
C LEU A 175 33.48 20.24 -4.64
N LEU A 176 33.02 21.45 -5.04
CA LEU A 176 33.62 22.20 -6.15
C LEU A 176 34.99 22.79 -5.81
N THR A 177 35.32 22.94 -4.53
CA THR A 177 36.54 23.65 -4.10
C THR A 177 37.73 22.72 -3.90
N GLY A 178 37.53 21.40 -4.00
CA GLY A 178 38.55 20.42 -3.63
C GLY A 178 38.81 20.36 -2.13
N PHE A 179 37.84 20.77 -1.29
CA PHE A 179 37.96 20.72 0.17
C PHE A 179 38.28 19.30 0.66
N ASP A 180 39.20 19.16 1.63
CA ASP A 180 39.52 17.86 2.22
C ASP A 180 38.60 17.58 3.42
N PHE A 181 37.59 16.75 3.17
CA PHE A 181 36.61 16.33 4.18
C PHE A 181 37.18 15.32 5.18
N ASN A 182 38.41 14.82 5.02
CA ASN A 182 39.02 13.96 6.04
C ASN A 182 39.26 14.69 7.36
N GLN A 183 39.33 16.04 7.33
CA GLN A 183 39.36 16.88 8.53
C GLN A 183 38.04 16.86 9.31
N PHE A 184 36.93 16.48 8.65
CA PHE A 184 35.58 16.41 9.23
C PHE A 184 34.91 15.07 8.89
N PRO A 185 35.38 13.96 9.48
CA PRO A 185 34.94 12.62 9.10
C PRO A 185 33.43 12.40 9.30
N LYS A 186 32.80 13.03 10.31
CA LYS A 186 31.34 12.90 10.48
C LYS A 186 30.57 13.57 9.35
N ILE A 187 31.02 14.75 8.92
CA ILE A 187 30.42 15.46 7.78
C ILE A 187 30.64 14.64 6.50
N ARG A 188 31.86 14.14 6.28
CA ARG A 188 32.21 13.27 5.14
C ARG A 188 31.28 12.06 5.07
N ASP A 189 31.14 11.34 6.18
CA ASP A 189 30.37 10.10 6.23
C ASP A 189 28.86 10.38 6.13
N TYR A 190 28.38 11.49 6.71
CA TYR A 190 27.01 11.98 6.52
C TYR A 190 26.70 12.28 5.05
N LEU A 191 27.58 13.01 4.36
CA LEU A 191 27.40 13.31 2.93
C LEU A 191 27.41 12.05 2.08
N GLN A 192 28.29 11.09 2.37
CA GLN A 192 28.30 9.80 1.68
C GLN A 192 26.98 9.03 1.92
N GLU A 193 26.49 8.97 3.18
CA GLU A 193 25.23 8.32 3.51
C GLU A 193 24.08 8.95 2.72
N MET A 194 24.01 10.28 2.65
CA MET A 194 22.97 10.98 1.90
C MET A 194 23.03 10.68 0.40
N PHE A 195 24.22 10.59 -0.22
CA PHE A 195 24.37 10.21 -1.63
C PHE A 195 24.13 8.73 -1.93
N SER A 196 24.09 7.87 -0.90
CA SER A 196 23.68 6.48 -1.07
C SER A 196 22.18 6.33 -1.35
N ILE A 197 21.39 7.39 -1.14
CA ILE A 197 19.94 7.40 -1.36
C ILE A 197 19.64 7.68 -2.85
N PRO A 198 18.92 6.79 -3.57
CA PRO A 198 18.70 6.94 -5.01
C PRO A 198 18.05 8.27 -5.42
N GLU A 199 17.02 8.71 -4.70
CA GLU A 199 16.29 9.94 -5.00
C GLU A 199 17.13 11.20 -4.74
N ILE A 200 18.02 11.17 -3.75
CA ILE A 200 18.99 12.25 -3.52
C ILE A 200 20.02 12.26 -4.64
N ARG A 201 20.53 11.09 -5.05
CA ARG A 201 21.46 10.98 -6.17
C ARG A 201 20.85 11.54 -7.46
N GLU A 202 19.61 11.17 -7.75
CA GLU A 202 18.87 11.70 -8.90
C GLU A 202 18.75 13.23 -8.83
N ALA A 203 18.43 13.80 -7.65
CA ALA A 203 18.35 15.25 -7.48
C ALA A 203 19.67 16.00 -7.77
N TYR A 204 20.81 15.32 -7.61
CA TYR A 204 22.16 15.89 -7.71
C TYR A 204 22.93 15.45 -8.96
N THR A 205 22.31 14.68 -9.86
CA THR A 205 23.01 14.00 -10.95
C THR A 205 23.86 14.96 -11.79
N GLU A 206 23.25 16.05 -12.25
CA GLU A 206 23.91 17.04 -13.11
C GLU A 206 24.99 17.85 -12.36
N TYR A 207 24.87 17.97 -11.03
CA TYR A 207 25.90 18.61 -10.20
C TYR A 207 27.10 17.68 -10.00
N ILE A 208 26.85 16.40 -9.74
CA ILE A 208 27.89 15.38 -9.56
C ILE A 208 28.73 15.22 -10.82
N ASP A 209 28.12 15.30 -12.00
CA ASP A 209 28.86 15.27 -13.27
C ASP A 209 29.83 16.45 -13.41
N VAL A 210 29.45 17.64 -12.92
CA VAL A 210 30.37 18.77 -12.84
C VAL A 210 31.53 18.46 -11.89
N ILE A 211 31.26 17.91 -10.70
CA ILE A 211 32.33 17.58 -9.74
C ILE A 211 33.30 16.53 -10.30
N LYS A 212 32.80 15.51 -11.00
CA LYS A 212 33.67 14.49 -11.62
C LYS A 212 34.66 15.12 -12.61
N ASN A 213 34.28 16.21 -13.27
CA ASN A 213 35.14 16.95 -14.19
C ASN A 213 36.16 17.86 -13.51
N THR A 214 36.05 18.12 -12.19
CA THR A 214 37.02 18.97 -11.46
C THR A 214 38.22 18.21 -10.89
N LYS A 215 38.40 16.92 -11.22
CA LYS A 215 39.42 16.02 -10.63
C LYS A 215 39.33 15.98 -9.09
N PRO A 216 38.28 15.36 -8.53
CA PRO A 216 38.04 15.35 -7.08
C PRO A 216 39.18 14.67 -6.31
N ASN A 217 39.47 15.15 -5.10
CA ASN A 217 40.38 14.48 -4.17
C ASN A 217 39.76 13.19 -3.61
N ASP A 218 40.54 12.41 -2.83
CA ASP A 218 40.08 11.13 -2.28
C ASP A 218 38.87 11.25 -1.36
N SER A 219 38.79 12.30 -0.54
CA SER A 219 37.67 12.53 0.38
C SER A 219 36.36 12.81 -0.38
N ILE A 220 36.43 13.58 -1.47
CA ILE A 220 35.31 13.90 -2.35
C ILE A 220 34.93 12.66 -3.17
N THR A 221 35.92 11.91 -3.66
CA THR A 221 35.69 10.64 -4.36
C THR A 221 35.01 9.65 -3.43
N TYR A 222 35.35 9.59 -2.15
CA TYR A 222 34.67 8.77 -1.14
C TYR A 222 33.21 9.21 -0.90
N ILE A 223 32.95 10.51 -0.84
CA ILE A 223 31.59 11.05 -0.70
C ILE A 223 30.74 10.65 -1.91
N ILE A 224 31.30 10.84 -3.12
CA ILE A 224 30.62 10.52 -4.38
C ILE A 224 30.53 8.99 -4.59
N SER A 225 31.46 8.18 -4.06
CA SER A 225 31.39 6.70 -4.15
C SER A 225 30.29 6.09 -3.29
N GLY A 226 29.59 6.88 -2.47
CA GLY A 226 28.25 6.54 -1.98
C GLY A 226 27.30 6.10 -3.12
N ILE A 227 27.59 6.52 -4.37
CA ILE A 227 26.92 6.09 -5.60
C ILE A 227 27.16 4.60 -5.92
N ASP A 228 28.35 4.08 -5.64
CA ASP A 228 28.84 2.74 -6.01
C ASP A 228 28.65 1.68 -4.91
N LYS A 229 28.13 2.06 -3.74
CA LYS A 229 27.59 1.09 -2.79
C LYS A 229 26.39 0.39 -3.44
N LYS A 230 26.64 -0.79 -4.04
CA LYS A 230 25.62 -1.80 -4.35
C LYS A 230 24.63 -1.84 -3.19
N GLN A 231 23.37 -1.51 -3.48
CA GLN A 231 22.19 -1.57 -2.60
C GLN A 231 22.53 -1.85 -1.13
N ASN A 232 22.71 -0.77 -0.35
CA ASN A 232 22.62 -0.88 1.10
C ASN A 232 21.15 -1.19 1.42
N TRP A 233 20.84 -2.48 1.51
CA TRP A 233 19.54 -2.95 1.95
C TRP A 233 19.14 -2.19 3.21
N GLN A 234 17.91 -1.64 3.27
CA GLN A 234 17.46 -0.87 4.43
C GLN A 234 17.49 -1.72 5.72
N ILE A 235 17.42 -3.04 5.59
CA ILE A 235 17.36 -4.00 6.70
C ILE A 235 18.20 -5.24 6.36
N ASN A 236 19.01 -5.71 7.32
CA ASN A 236 19.53 -7.08 7.34
C ASN A 236 18.66 -7.92 8.28
N LEU A 237 18.06 -8.98 7.76
CA LEU A 237 17.32 -9.98 8.53
C LEU A 237 18.22 -11.17 8.82
N TYR A 238 18.51 -11.42 10.09
CA TYR A 238 19.19 -12.62 10.57
C TYR A 238 18.14 -13.62 11.04
N HIS A 239 18.02 -14.74 10.34
CA HIS A 239 16.91 -15.68 10.58
C HIS A 239 17.27 -17.12 10.23
N HIS A 240 16.37 -18.06 10.55
CA HIS A 240 16.44 -19.41 10.02
C HIS A 240 15.04 -19.87 9.55
N PRO A 241 14.89 -20.47 8.36
CA PRO A 241 13.56 -20.80 7.81
C PRO A 241 12.74 -21.78 8.66
N PHE A 242 13.38 -22.56 9.51
CA PHE A 242 12.72 -23.53 10.41
C PHE A 242 12.31 -22.94 11.76
N SER A 243 12.70 -21.70 12.06
CA SER A 243 12.34 -21.04 13.31
C SER A 243 10.98 -20.32 13.14
N SER A 244 9.98 -20.69 13.96
CA SER A 244 8.68 -20.00 14.01
C SER A 244 8.82 -18.48 14.12
N PRO A 245 9.51 -17.93 15.15
CA PRO A 245 9.64 -16.48 15.29
C PRO A 245 10.39 -15.85 14.10
N SER A 246 11.33 -16.57 13.47
CA SER A 246 12.01 -16.12 12.25
C SER A 246 11.06 -15.97 11.06
N ARG A 247 10.16 -16.93 10.85
CA ARG A 247 9.15 -16.85 9.79
C ARG A 247 8.17 -15.70 10.02
N ALA A 248 7.85 -15.38 11.27
CA ALA A 248 6.97 -14.26 11.60
C ALA A 248 7.61 -12.90 11.23
N ALA A 249 8.87 -12.69 11.61
CA ALA A 249 9.65 -11.51 11.23
C ALA A 249 9.82 -11.41 9.69
N ARG A 250 10.20 -12.52 9.05
CA ARG A 250 10.36 -12.60 7.59
C ARG A 250 9.06 -12.29 6.85
N THR A 251 7.94 -12.86 7.28
CA THR A 251 6.62 -12.59 6.67
C THR A 251 6.29 -11.10 6.72
N THR A 252 6.55 -10.46 7.86
CA THR A 252 6.24 -9.03 8.03
C THR A 252 7.12 -8.15 7.14
N LEU A 253 8.41 -8.49 6.98
CA LEU A 253 9.31 -7.83 6.03
C LEU A 253 8.86 -8.05 4.57
N LEU A 254 8.48 -9.27 4.21
CA LEU A 254 7.93 -9.54 2.89
C LEU A 254 6.68 -8.71 2.59
N HIS A 255 5.80 -8.53 3.58
CA HIS A 255 4.57 -7.73 3.46
C HIS A 255 4.84 -6.24 3.30
N SER A 256 5.97 -5.75 3.83
CA SER A 256 6.38 -4.36 3.64
C SER A 256 6.75 -4.03 2.19
N GLY A 257 7.09 -5.04 1.38
CA GLY A 257 7.63 -4.86 0.04
C GLY A 257 9.01 -4.19 0.01
N VAL A 258 9.63 -3.95 1.18
CA VAL A 258 10.98 -3.39 1.25
C VAL A 258 12.00 -4.40 0.74
N GLU A 259 13.03 -3.89 0.11
CA GLU A 259 14.24 -4.64 -0.17
C GLU A 259 15.05 -4.81 1.13
N TYR A 260 15.34 -6.07 1.50
CA TYR A 260 16.14 -6.42 2.67
C TYR A 260 17.11 -7.57 2.37
N ASN A 261 18.21 -7.63 3.12
CA ASN A 261 19.21 -8.69 3.02
C ASN A 261 18.85 -9.86 3.95
N GLU A 262 18.78 -11.08 3.44
CA GLU A 262 18.57 -12.29 4.24
C GLU A 262 19.90 -12.95 4.61
N LYS A 263 20.16 -13.08 5.90
CA LYS A 263 21.30 -13.82 6.46
C LYS A 263 20.78 -15.03 7.23
N ILE A 264 20.99 -16.23 6.66
CA ILE A 264 20.60 -17.47 7.31
C ILE A 264 21.64 -17.83 8.38
N ILE A 265 21.19 -17.97 9.63
CA ILE A 265 22.02 -18.35 10.78
C ILE A 265 21.74 -19.80 11.17
N TYR A 266 22.75 -20.67 11.04
CA TYR A 266 22.67 -22.09 11.38
C TYR A 266 23.09 -22.33 12.83
N ILE A 267 22.10 -22.50 13.71
CA ILE A 267 22.33 -22.75 15.15
C ILE A 267 23.14 -24.04 15.37
N GLN A 268 22.94 -25.09 14.55
CA GLN A 268 23.69 -26.35 14.70
C GLN A 268 25.19 -26.17 14.44
N LYS A 269 25.58 -25.13 13.69
CA LYS A 269 26.98 -24.76 13.42
C LYS A 269 27.53 -23.75 14.43
N GLY A 270 26.77 -23.39 15.46
CA GLY A 270 27.16 -22.39 16.45
C GLY A 270 27.25 -20.96 15.92
N GLN A 271 26.68 -20.66 14.74
CA GLN A 271 26.79 -19.32 14.13
C GLN A 271 26.10 -18.22 14.93
N ASN A 272 25.12 -18.58 15.76
CA ASN A 272 24.46 -17.66 16.68
C ASN A 272 25.30 -17.30 17.91
N LYS A 273 26.45 -17.97 18.10
CA LYS A 273 27.38 -17.72 19.21
C LYS A 273 28.63 -16.96 18.79
N THR A 274 28.73 -16.56 17.53
CA THR A 274 29.92 -15.81 17.08
C THR A 274 29.85 -14.38 17.60
N PRO A 275 30.99 -13.74 17.88
CA PRO A 275 31.02 -12.35 18.33
C PRO A 275 30.27 -11.40 17.39
N GLU A 276 30.31 -11.66 16.08
CA GLU A 276 29.62 -10.85 15.07
C GLU A 276 28.10 -10.90 15.22
N TYR A 277 27.54 -12.07 15.54
CA TYR A 277 26.10 -12.20 15.74
C TYR A 277 25.67 -11.72 17.14
N GLN A 278 26.48 -11.98 18.17
CA GLN A 278 26.22 -11.51 19.53
C GLN A 278 26.14 -9.98 19.61
N ALA A 279 26.90 -9.27 18.77
CA ALA A 279 26.80 -7.81 18.62
C ALA A 279 25.42 -7.34 18.08
N ILE A 280 24.67 -8.22 17.42
CA ILE A 280 23.31 -7.94 16.92
C ILE A 280 22.25 -8.44 17.91
N ASN A 281 22.41 -9.65 18.43
CA ASN A 281 21.52 -10.22 19.44
C ASN A 281 22.32 -10.90 20.56
N PRO A 282 22.47 -10.25 21.73
CA PRO A 282 23.23 -10.81 22.85
C PRO A 282 22.57 -12.06 23.46
N ASN A 283 21.27 -12.29 23.22
CA ASN A 283 20.57 -13.50 23.66
C ASN A 283 20.85 -14.73 22.77
N GLU A 284 21.69 -14.60 21.73
CA GLU A 284 22.07 -15.68 20.80
C GLU A 284 20.87 -16.34 20.10
N SER A 285 19.69 -15.72 20.14
CA SER A 285 18.43 -16.25 19.63
C SER A 285 18.13 -15.72 18.22
N LEU A 286 17.18 -16.33 17.53
CA LEU A 286 16.68 -15.87 16.23
C LEU A 286 15.17 -15.56 16.32
N PRO A 287 14.67 -14.58 15.56
CA PRO A 287 15.37 -13.73 14.61
C PRO A 287 15.97 -12.47 15.24
N ALA A 288 16.81 -11.79 14.47
CA ALA A 288 17.22 -10.42 14.71
C ALA A 288 17.20 -9.62 13.41
N ILE A 289 17.05 -8.30 13.50
CA ILE A 289 17.25 -7.39 12.37
C ILE A 289 18.34 -6.36 12.71
N GLN A 290 18.98 -5.86 11.68
CA GLN A 290 19.85 -4.70 11.74
C GLN A 290 19.40 -3.67 10.69
N ASP A 291 19.05 -2.47 11.15
CA ASP A 291 18.53 -1.37 10.35
C ASP A 291 19.33 -0.09 10.64
N GLY A 292 20.34 0.15 9.81
CA GLY A 292 21.43 1.07 10.16
C GLY A 292 22.09 0.67 11.48
N ASN A 293 22.05 1.57 12.47
CA ASN A 293 22.63 1.34 13.80
C ASN A 293 21.67 0.63 14.78
N LEU A 294 20.41 0.41 14.40
CA LEU A 294 19.46 -0.29 15.25
C LEU A 294 19.65 -1.80 15.06
N SER A 295 20.13 -2.47 16.11
CA SER A 295 19.99 -3.91 16.26
C SER A 295 18.73 -4.20 17.08
N LEU A 296 17.80 -4.96 16.53
CA LEU A 296 16.53 -5.30 17.18
C LEU A 296 16.30 -6.81 17.12
N PHE A 297 16.03 -7.39 18.28
CA PHE A 297 15.68 -8.80 18.46
C PHE A 297 14.30 -8.89 19.14
N GLU A 298 13.80 -10.11 19.31
CA GLU A 298 12.40 -10.44 19.59
C GLU A 298 11.46 -10.28 18.39
N SER A 299 10.87 -11.39 17.94
CA SER A 299 10.00 -11.39 16.75
C SER A 299 8.82 -10.42 16.88
N GLY A 300 8.16 -10.34 18.03
CA GLY A 300 7.05 -9.39 18.25
C GLY A 300 7.48 -7.92 18.16
N ALA A 301 8.67 -7.58 18.66
CA ALA A 301 9.24 -6.23 18.56
C ALA A 301 9.62 -5.91 17.11
N ILE A 302 10.28 -6.85 16.42
CA ILE A 302 10.63 -6.74 15.00
C ILE A 302 9.38 -6.53 14.15
N MET A 303 8.34 -7.33 14.36
CA MET A 303 7.09 -7.25 13.61
C MET A 303 6.42 -5.88 13.79
N LYS A 304 6.31 -5.39 15.03
CA LYS A 304 5.76 -4.06 15.33
C LYS A 304 6.61 -2.95 14.71
N TYR A 305 7.93 -3.04 14.83
CA TYR A 305 8.87 -2.07 14.25
C TYR A 305 8.73 -1.98 12.73
N VAL A 306 8.76 -3.12 12.03
CA VAL A 306 8.60 -3.17 10.56
C VAL A 306 7.23 -2.64 10.15
N ALA A 307 6.16 -3.05 10.84
CA ALA A 307 4.81 -2.58 10.52
C ALA A 307 4.66 -1.07 10.71
N GLN A 308 5.25 -0.49 11.76
CA GLN A 308 5.22 0.94 12.00
C GLN A 308 6.10 1.71 11.01
N LYS A 309 7.35 1.26 10.80
CA LYS A 309 8.33 1.90 9.90
C LYS A 309 7.79 1.98 8.47
N PHE A 310 7.18 0.91 7.99
CA PHE A 310 6.66 0.82 6.62
C PHE A 310 5.14 1.03 6.52
N LYS A 311 4.51 1.56 7.57
CA LYS A 311 3.10 1.99 7.55
C LYS A 311 2.13 0.87 7.14
N LEU A 312 2.36 -0.35 7.63
CA LEU A 312 1.52 -1.53 7.40
C LEU A 312 0.27 -1.50 8.28
N TYR A 313 -0.58 -0.50 8.10
CA TYR A 313 -1.76 -0.25 8.95
C TYR A 313 -2.85 -1.31 8.85
N ASN A 314 -2.83 -2.12 7.79
CA ASN A 314 -3.62 -3.34 7.69
C ASN A 314 -3.16 -4.40 8.70
N LEU A 315 -1.85 -4.55 8.87
CA LEU A 315 -1.29 -5.54 9.80
C LEU A 315 -1.24 -5.04 11.24
N TYR A 316 -0.92 -3.75 11.44
CA TYR A 316 -0.83 -3.10 12.74
C TYR A 316 -1.63 -1.79 12.76
N PRO A 317 -2.93 -1.86 13.09
CA PRO A 317 -3.84 -0.71 12.99
C PRO A 317 -3.49 0.43 13.94
N PHE A 318 -3.88 1.67 13.57
CA PHE A 318 -3.81 2.83 14.46
C PHE A 318 -4.97 2.94 15.45
N ASN A 319 -6.12 2.33 15.13
CA ASN A 319 -7.27 2.34 16.02
C ASN A 319 -6.87 1.72 17.36
N PHE A 320 -7.01 2.47 18.46
CA PHE A 320 -6.53 2.05 19.77
C PHE A 320 -7.12 0.72 20.21
N GLN A 321 -8.41 0.49 19.94
CA GLN A 321 -9.08 -0.75 20.31
C GLN A 321 -8.53 -1.94 19.52
N THR A 322 -8.50 -1.87 18.19
CA THR A 322 -7.98 -2.97 17.35
C THR A 322 -6.50 -3.21 17.59
N LYS A 323 -5.71 -2.14 17.77
CA LYS A 323 -4.30 -2.24 18.11
C LYS A 323 -4.07 -2.95 19.44
N ALA A 324 -4.82 -2.57 20.48
CA ALA A 324 -4.73 -3.22 21.79
C ALA A 324 -5.11 -4.70 21.73
N GLN A 325 -6.05 -5.09 20.87
CA GLN A 325 -6.38 -6.50 20.69
C GLN A 325 -5.29 -7.28 19.90
N VAL A 326 -4.58 -6.62 18.96
CA VAL A 326 -3.40 -7.21 18.31
C VAL A 326 -2.28 -7.40 19.34
N ASP A 327 -2.00 -6.35 20.13
CA ASP A 327 -0.99 -6.39 21.20
C ASP A 327 -1.35 -7.46 22.25
N GLN A 328 -2.62 -7.59 22.63
CA GLN A 328 -3.11 -8.64 23.54
C GLN A 328 -2.71 -10.04 23.06
N TYR A 329 -2.90 -10.35 21.77
CA TYR A 329 -2.46 -11.64 21.25
C TYR A 329 -0.93 -11.76 21.19
N LEU A 330 -0.24 -10.69 20.77
CA LEU A 330 1.23 -10.65 20.73
C LEU A 330 1.87 -10.90 22.10
N ASP A 331 1.22 -10.48 23.19
CA ASP A 331 1.70 -10.75 24.54
C ASP A 331 1.24 -12.15 25.02
N PHE A 332 0.01 -12.55 24.71
CA PHE A 332 -0.54 -13.87 25.07
C PHE A 332 0.28 -15.04 24.52
N HIS A 333 0.72 -14.98 23.25
CA HIS A 333 1.44 -16.12 22.65
C HIS A 333 2.77 -16.41 23.36
N ILE A 334 3.38 -15.42 24.03
CA ILE A 334 4.72 -15.54 24.61
C ILE A 334 4.72 -16.61 25.69
N THR A 335 3.64 -16.73 26.46
CA THR A 335 3.50 -17.71 27.54
C THR A 335 2.74 -18.95 27.07
N GLU A 336 1.60 -18.76 26.39
CA GLU A 336 0.64 -19.84 26.20
C GLU A 336 0.95 -20.73 24.99
N MET A 337 1.51 -20.18 23.91
CA MET A 337 1.81 -20.96 22.69
C MET A 337 3.12 -21.75 22.79
N GLN A 338 3.87 -21.65 23.89
CA GLN A 338 5.10 -22.42 24.10
C GLN A 338 4.85 -23.93 24.20
N SER A 339 3.66 -24.36 24.62
CA SER A 339 3.28 -25.77 24.72
C SER A 339 3.41 -26.47 23.35
N LEU A 340 3.05 -25.80 22.26
CA LEU A 340 3.19 -26.29 20.89
C LEU A 340 4.66 -26.54 20.54
N THR A 341 5.54 -25.58 20.82
CA THR A 341 6.99 -25.72 20.58
C THR A 341 7.57 -26.87 21.37
N LYS A 342 7.26 -26.95 22.67
CA LYS A 342 7.76 -28.00 23.57
C LYS A 342 7.30 -29.38 23.12
N TYR A 343 6.04 -29.51 22.72
CA TYR A 343 5.49 -30.75 22.21
C TYR A 343 6.14 -31.16 20.88
N ALA A 344 6.15 -30.27 19.89
CA ALA A 344 6.75 -30.53 18.59
C ALA A 344 8.25 -30.89 18.73
N PHE A 345 8.98 -30.20 19.61
CA PHE A 345 10.38 -30.49 19.85
C PHE A 345 10.59 -31.83 20.57
N SER A 346 10.04 -31.99 21.77
CA SER A 346 10.33 -33.15 22.62
C SER A 346 9.77 -34.47 22.08
N CYS A 347 8.65 -34.42 21.37
CA CYS A 347 7.96 -35.63 20.92
C CYS A 347 8.25 -36.00 19.45
N PHE A 348 8.78 -35.06 18.65
CA PHE A 348 9.04 -35.27 17.22
C PHE A 348 10.44 -34.82 16.80
N ILE A 349 10.77 -33.53 16.87
CA ILE A 349 12.06 -33.02 16.34
C ILE A 349 13.27 -33.64 17.05
N GLY A 350 13.28 -33.63 18.38
CA GLY A 350 14.36 -34.19 19.19
C GLY A 350 14.56 -35.69 18.95
N PRO A 351 13.49 -36.51 19.02
CA PRO A 351 13.59 -37.93 18.67
C PRO A 351 14.03 -38.20 17.23
N THR A 352 13.46 -37.49 16.24
CA THR A 352 13.73 -37.75 14.82
C THR A 352 15.10 -37.23 14.38
N LEU A 353 15.51 -36.02 14.78
CA LEU A 353 16.73 -35.39 14.30
C LEU A 353 17.92 -35.55 15.25
N MET A 354 17.67 -35.71 16.55
CA MET A 354 18.71 -35.74 17.58
C MET A 354 18.79 -37.07 18.34
N LYS A 355 17.94 -38.05 17.98
CA LYS A 355 17.86 -39.37 18.64
C LYS A 355 17.59 -39.28 20.16
N LEU A 356 16.91 -38.23 20.61
CA LEU A 356 16.51 -38.09 22.01
C LEU A 356 15.34 -39.04 22.33
N PRO A 357 15.21 -39.53 23.58
CA PRO A 357 14.08 -40.37 23.95
C PRO A 357 12.77 -39.57 23.92
N ILE A 358 11.70 -40.22 23.45
CA ILE A 358 10.34 -39.67 23.55
C ILE A 358 9.98 -39.58 25.05
N PRO A 359 9.48 -38.43 25.54
CA PRO A 359 9.20 -38.26 26.96
C PRO A 359 7.98 -39.09 27.40
N SER A 360 8.01 -39.61 28.62
CA SER A 360 6.92 -40.42 29.21
C SER A 360 5.62 -39.64 29.36
N ASN A 361 5.67 -38.30 29.45
CA ASN A 361 4.51 -37.43 29.54
C ASN A 361 3.95 -36.95 28.18
N LYS A 362 4.30 -37.60 27.05
CA LYS A 362 3.84 -37.23 25.69
C LYS A 362 2.32 -37.04 25.60
N GLU A 363 1.52 -37.93 26.22
CA GLU A 363 0.05 -37.83 26.19
C GLU A 363 -0.46 -36.61 26.93
N GLN A 364 0.16 -36.27 28.07
CA GLN A 364 -0.19 -35.07 28.82
C GLN A 364 0.15 -33.82 28.01
N GLN A 365 1.35 -33.76 27.40
CA GLN A 365 1.72 -32.63 26.54
C GLN A 365 0.75 -32.46 25.36
N LEU A 366 0.27 -33.56 24.76
CA LEU A 366 -0.75 -33.49 23.70
C LEU A 366 -2.09 -32.95 24.23
N LYS A 367 -2.52 -33.33 25.44
CA LYS A 367 -3.71 -32.75 26.09
C LYS A 367 -3.54 -31.26 26.34
N ASP A 368 -2.38 -30.84 26.81
CA ASP A 368 -2.07 -29.43 27.08
C ASP A 368 -2.13 -28.61 25.77
N VAL A 369 -1.52 -29.12 24.69
CA VAL A 369 -1.60 -28.49 23.35
C VAL A 369 -3.05 -28.38 22.88
N LYS A 370 -3.87 -29.43 23.02
CA LYS A 370 -5.29 -29.37 22.67
C LYS A 370 -6.04 -28.31 23.48
N GLY A 371 -5.83 -28.26 24.78
CA GLY A 371 -6.44 -27.26 25.66
C GLY A 371 -6.05 -25.83 25.29
N THR A 372 -4.77 -25.57 24.98
CA THR A 372 -4.30 -24.27 24.48
C THR A 372 -5.02 -23.88 23.19
N LEU A 373 -5.17 -24.81 22.24
CA LEU A 373 -5.79 -24.54 20.94
C LEU A 373 -7.31 -24.37 21.02
N GLU A 374 -7.99 -25.14 21.86
CA GLU A 374 -9.42 -24.97 22.14
C GLU A 374 -9.70 -23.61 22.79
N PHE A 375 -8.85 -23.20 23.75
CA PHE A 375 -8.90 -21.87 24.33
C PHE A 375 -8.68 -20.79 23.26
N PHE A 376 -7.64 -20.94 22.43
CA PHE A 376 -7.36 -20.01 21.34
C PHE A 376 -8.57 -19.84 20.40
N VAL A 377 -9.14 -20.95 19.92
CA VAL A 377 -10.28 -20.91 19.00
C VAL A 377 -11.51 -20.29 19.66
N LYS A 378 -11.76 -20.62 20.94
CA LYS A 378 -12.87 -20.05 21.70
C LYS A 378 -12.74 -18.54 21.87
N ILE A 379 -11.55 -18.07 22.27
CA ILE A 379 -11.33 -16.67 22.66
C ILE A 379 -11.02 -15.77 21.46
N PHE A 380 -10.07 -16.18 20.61
CA PHE A 380 -9.54 -15.33 19.54
C PHE A 380 -10.21 -15.56 18.18
N LEU A 381 -10.89 -16.68 17.98
CA LEU A 381 -11.65 -16.98 16.75
C LEU A 381 -13.16 -17.11 16.97
N ASN A 382 -13.64 -16.86 18.20
CA ASN A 382 -15.04 -16.97 18.58
C ASN A 382 -15.69 -18.30 18.13
N LYS A 383 -15.09 -19.43 18.53
CA LYS A 383 -15.50 -20.79 18.12
C LYS A 383 -15.50 -21.00 16.58
N GLY A 384 -14.60 -20.31 15.88
CA GLY A 384 -14.48 -20.38 14.42
C GLY A 384 -15.40 -19.43 13.65
N ASN A 385 -16.16 -18.57 14.34
CA ASN A 385 -17.05 -17.59 13.69
C ASN A 385 -16.28 -16.44 13.03
N TRP A 386 -15.05 -16.17 13.46
CA TRP A 386 -14.26 -15.06 12.92
C TRP A 386 -13.32 -15.50 11.81
N ALA A 387 -13.17 -14.64 10.80
CA ALA A 387 -12.25 -14.87 9.69
C ALA A 387 -10.78 -14.76 10.14
N TYR A 388 -10.50 -13.77 10.98
CA TYR A 388 -9.18 -13.52 11.56
C TYR A 388 -9.33 -13.17 13.04
N ILE A 389 -8.19 -13.10 13.75
CA ILE A 389 -8.16 -12.66 15.14
C ILE A 389 -8.87 -11.30 15.26
N ASN A 390 -9.65 -11.14 16.33
CA ASN A 390 -10.46 -9.95 16.63
C ASN A 390 -11.67 -9.69 15.70
N GLY A 391 -12.06 -10.69 14.89
CA GLY A 391 -13.21 -10.55 14.00
C GLY A 391 -12.97 -9.60 12.82
N SER A 392 -11.69 -9.29 12.55
CA SER A 392 -11.27 -8.51 11.39
C SER A 392 -11.54 -9.28 10.09
N SER A 393 -11.80 -8.56 9.00
CA SER A 393 -11.88 -9.12 7.65
C SER A 393 -10.53 -9.27 6.95
N ILE A 394 -9.49 -8.66 7.52
CA ILE A 394 -8.11 -8.73 7.05
C ILE A 394 -7.18 -9.27 8.15
N PRO A 395 -6.14 -10.04 7.80
CA PRO A 395 -5.19 -10.55 8.77
C PRO A 395 -4.35 -9.42 9.38
N THR A 396 -3.97 -9.59 10.63
CA THR A 396 -3.11 -8.68 11.39
C THR A 396 -1.77 -9.34 11.74
N LEU A 397 -0.88 -8.60 12.43
CA LEU A 397 0.34 -9.19 13.02
C LEU A 397 0.03 -10.38 13.94
N ALA A 398 -1.12 -10.38 14.62
CA ALA A 398 -1.55 -11.50 15.45
C ALA A 398 -1.76 -12.78 14.62
N ASP A 399 -2.41 -12.66 13.45
CA ASP A 399 -2.69 -13.80 12.57
C ASP A 399 -1.40 -14.38 11.96
N ILE A 400 -0.47 -13.51 11.55
CA ILE A 400 0.86 -13.94 11.09
C ILE A 400 1.56 -14.71 12.21
N LYS A 401 1.52 -14.20 13.44
CA LYS A 401 2.24 -14.79 14.56
C LYS A 401 1.65 -16.15 14.95
N VAL A 402 0.33 -16.25 15.10
CA VAL A 402 -0.29 -17.53 15.48
C VAL A 402 -0.07 -18.60 14.42
N CYS A 403 -0.15 -18.26 13.14
CA CYS A 403 0.07 -19.26 12.10
C CYS A 403 1.51 -19.75 12.05
N CYS A 404 2.48 -18.89 12.36
CA CYS A 404 3.87 -19.33 12.55
C CYS A 404 4.01 -20.31 13.72
N ASP A 405 3.26 -20.09 14.82
CA ASP A 405 3.26 -20.94 16.01
C ASP A 405 2.55 -22.28 15.77
N LEU A 406 1.37 -22.26 15.15
CA LEU A 406 0.60 -23.44 14.71
C LEU A 406 1.42 -24.29 13.74
N ALA A 407 2.19 -23.65 12.87
CA ALA A 407 3.06 -24.33 11.91
C ALA A 407 4.21 -25.11 12.59
N GLN A 408 4.39 -25.05 13.91
CA GLN A 408 5.30 -25.96 14.61
C GLN A 408 4.73 -27.38 14.74
N LEU A 409 3.41 -27.49 14.84
CA LEU A 409 2.73 -28.79 14.90
C LEU A 409 2.65 -29.46 13.52
N PHE A 410 2.98 -28.76 12.44
CA PHE A 410 2.94 -29.30 11.08
C PHE A 410 3.92 -30.43 10.84
N ILE A 411 4.98 -30.55 11.64
CA ILE A 411 5.91 -31.68 11.57
C ILE A 411 5.34 -32.94 12.27
N THR A 412 4.23 -32.81 12.97
CA THR A 412 3.61 -33.84 13.80
C THR A 412 2.33 -34.38 13.14
N ASP A 413 1.78 -35.46 13.69
CA ASP A 413 0.46 -35.99 13.31
C ASP A 413 -0.70 -35.35 14.08
N PHE A 414 -0.56 -34.08 14.45
CA PHE A 414 -1.60 -33.37 15.19
C PHE A 414 -2.89 -33.27 14.35
N PRO A 415 -4.06 -33.67 14.90
CA PRO A 415 -5.31 -33.71 14.15
C PRO A 415 -6.04 -32.35 14.22
N PHE A 416 -5.63 -31.43 13.34
CA PHE A 416 -6.21 -30.08 13.27
C PHE A 416 -7.73 -30.09 12.99
N GLU A 417 -8.21 -31.09 12.26
CA GLU A 417 -9.63 -31.29 11.91
C GLU A 417 -10.54 -31.50 13.13
N HIS A 418 -9.99 -31.88 14.29
CA HIS A 418 -10.76 -32.07 15.51
C HIS A 418 -10.99 -30.78 16.29
N ILE A 419 -10.34 -29.67 15.89
CA ILE A 419 -10.56 -28.36 16.49
C ILE A 419 -11.33 -27.49 15.50
N LEU A 420 -12.62 -27.28 15.79
CA LEU A 420 -13.56 -26.63 14.90
C LEU A 420 -13.03 -25.30 14.33
N GLY A 421 -12.90 -25.24 13.00
CA GLY A 421 -12.53 -24.04 12.25
C GLY A 421 -11.03 -23.69 12.26
N LEU A 422 -10.20 -24.44 12.98
CA LEU A 422 -8.75 -24.17 13.07
C LEU A 422 -8.03 -24.47 11.76
N ASP A 423 -8.35 -25.59 11.13
CA ASP A 423 -7.80 -26.00 9.82
C ASP A 423 -8.08 -24.97 8.72
N THR A 424 -9.34 -24.50 8.67
CA THR A 424 -9.82 -23.50 7.71
C THR A 424 -9.17 -22.15 7.97
N TYR A 425 -9.02 -21.78 9.24
CA TYR A 425 -8.30 -20.57 9.65
C TYR A 425 -6.84 -20.61 9.18
N ILE A 426 -6.14 -21.72 9.43
CA ILE A 426 -4.75 -21.91 9.00
C ILE A 426 -4.64 -21.79 7.47
N GLN A 427 -5.47 -22.53 6.73
CA GLN A 427 -5.49 -22.48 5.27
C GLN A 427 -5.70 -21.05 4.75
N ARG A 428 -6.61 -20.30 5.38
CA ARG A 428 -6.93 -18.91 5.04
C ARG A 428 -5.75 -17.96 5.23
N VAL A 429 -5.03 -18.04 6.35
CA VAL A 429 -3.83 -17.21 6.58
C VAL A 429 -2.72 -17.60 5.60
N PHE A 430 -2.55 -18.89 5.30
CA PHE A 430 -1.59 -19.34 4.29
C PHE A 430 -1.94 -18.96 2.85
N GLN A 431 -3.11 -18.38 2.58
CA GLN A 431 -3.36 -17.76 1.27
C GLN A 431 -2.52 -16.49 1.04
N MET A 432 -1.99 -15.86 2.09
CA MET A 432 -1.08 -14.73 1.96
C MET A 432 0.21 -15.12 1.21
N PRO A 433 0.56 -14.48 0.08
CA PRO A 433 1.78 -14.77 -0.67
C PRO A 433 3.05 -14.71 0.18
N GLU A 434 3.08 -13.79 1.15
CA GLU A 434 4.17 -13.55 2.08
C GLU A 434 4.34 -14.71 3.06
N MET A 435 3.25 -15.28 3.57
CA MET A 435 3.26 -16.49 4.40
C MET A 435 3.78 -17.69 3.61
N LYS A 436 3.32 -17.86 2.35
CA LYS A 436 3.82 -18.92 1.46
C LYS A 436 5.32 -18.77 1.19
N LYS A 437 5.76 -17.55 0.90
CA LYS A 437 7.17 -17.26 0.59
C LYS A 437 8.04 -17.45 1.84
N SER A 438 7.60 -17.01 3.01
CA SER A 438 8.36 -17.13 4.26
C SER A 438 8.50 -18.58 4.74
N HIS A 439 7.54 -19.45 4.42
CA HIS A 439 7.50 -20.86 4.81
C HIS A 439 7.98 -21.83 3.73
N ARG A 440 8.44 -21.35 2.56
CA ARG A 440 8.77 -22.19 1.40
C ARG A 440 9.77 -23.29 1.77
N GLU A 441 10.89 -22.91 2.36
CA GLU A 441 11.98 -23.84 2.69
C GLU A 441 11.52 -24.85 3.76
N TYR A 442 10.66 -24.42 4.68
CA TYR A 442 10.05 -25.30 5.67
C TYR A 442 9.13 -26.34 5.04
N PHE A 443 8.22 -25.93 4.15
CA PHE A 443 7.30 -26.85 3.48
C PHE A 443 8.02 -27.81 2.54
N GLN A 444 9.03 -27.34 1.80
CA GLN A 444 9.88 -28.19 0.96
C GLN A 444 10.56 -29.28 1.79
N PHE A 445 11.05 -28.95 2.98
CA PHE A 445 11.59 -29.95 3.89
C PHE A 445 10.54 -30.97 4.32
N LEU A 446 9.38 -30.53 4.82
CA LEU A 446 8.31 -31.45 5.25
C LEU A 446 7.86 -32.38 4.12
N GLN A 447 7.72 -31.84 2.91
CA GLN A 447 7.39 -32.60 1.70
C GLN A 447 8.47 -33.63 1.36
N SER A 448 9.75 -33.24 1.38
CA SER A 448 10.87 -34.15 1.09
C SER A 448 10.95 -35.32 2.07
N GLN A 449 10.61 -35.08 3.35
CA GLN A 449 10.63 -36.09 4.40
C GLN A 449 9.32 -36.88 4.48
N LYS A 450 8.27 -36.46 3.74
CA LYS A 450 6.92 -37.02 3.81
C LYS A 450 6.34 -37.04 5.23
N ILE A 451 6.63 -36.01 6.02
CA ILE A 451 6.17 -35.87 7.41
C ILE A 451 5.10 -34.80 7.53
N GLY A 452 4.17 -35.00 8.47
CA GLY A 452 3.11 -34.04 8.74
C GLY A 452 1.98 -34.10 7.72
N LYS A 453 1.03 -35.02 7.90
CA LYS A 453 -0.10 -35.22 6.97
C LYS A 453 -0.80 -33.91 6.61
N PHE A 454 -1.10 -33.09 7.62
CA PHE A 454 -1.74 -31.78 7.41
C PHE A 454 -0.85 -30.82 6.62
N ALA A 455 0.46 -30.80 6.88
CA ALA A 455 1.39 -29.98 6.14
C ALA A 455 1.48 -30.37 4.66
N LEU A 456 1.47 -31.67 4.36
CA LEU A 456 1.43 -32.17 2.99
C LEU A 456 0.15 -31.73 2.27
N GLN A 457 -1.00 -31.78 2.95
CA GLN A 457 -2.26 -31.25 2.42
C GLN A 457 -2.17 -29.74 2.15
N ILE A 458 -1.61 -28.96 3.08
CA ILE A 458 -1.37 -27.53 2.88
C ILE A 458 -0.47 -27.32 1.66
N THR A 459 0.67 -28.00 1.56
CA THR A 459 1.58 -27.87 0.41
C THR A 459 0.89 -28.19 -0.91
N GLN A 460 0.06 -29.24 -0.97
CA GLN A 460 -0.74 -29.57 -2.16
C GLN A 460 -1.75 -28.49 -2.53
N ILE A 461 -2.44 -27.91 -1.54
CA ILE A 461 -3.35 -26.77 -1.73
C ILE A 461 -2.58 -25.51 -2.15
N LEU A 462 -1.34 -25.33 -1.69
CA LEU A 462 -0.51 -24.18 -2.02
C LEU A 462 0.13 -24.29 -3.42
N ASP A 463 0.50 -25.51 -3.84
CA ASP A 463 1.10 -25.83 -5.13
C ASP A 463 0.07 -25.83 -6.27
N SER A 464 -1.20 -26.13 -5.98
CA SER A 464 -2.30 -25.90 -6.92
C SER A 464 -2.57 -24.40 -7.19
N ILE A 465 -1.83 -23.50 -6.51
CA ILE A 465 -1.94 -22.04 -6.61
C ILE A 465 -0.59 -21.40 -7.05
N ARG A 466 -0.09 -21.69 -8.26
CA ARG A 466 0.84 -20.83 -9.07
C ARG A 466 0.76 -21.18 -10.58
N PRO A 467 0.99 -20.24 -11.54
CA PRO A 467 1.06 -18.77 -11.47
C PRO A 467 -0.36 -18.15 -11.58
N LYS A 468 -0.50 -16.82 -11.40
CA LYS A 468 -1.78 -16.12 -11.65
C LYS A 468 -2.23 -16.40 -13.08
N GLU A 469 -3.14 -17.35 -13.23
CA GLU A 469 -3.93 -17.52 -14.43
C GLU A 469 -4.51 -16.15 -14.81
N LYS A 470 -4.28 -15.73 -16.05
CA LYS A 470 -4.67 -14.39 -16.51
C LYS A 470 -6.20 -14.30 -16.46
N LEU A 471 -6.73 -13.56 -15.50
CA LEU A 471 -8.15 -13.26 -15.44
C LEU A 471 -8.48 -12.26 -16.57
N THR A 472 -9.32 -12.67 -17.51
CA THR A 472 -9.87 -11.78 -18.54
C THR A 472 -11.37 -11.69 -18.34
N LEU A 473 -11.89 -10.48 -18.18
CA LEU A 473 -13.31 -10.19 -18.14
C LEU A 473 -13.78 -9.77 -19.54
N TYR A 474 -14.72 -10.53 -20.08
CA TYR A 474 -15.46 -10.19 -21.28
C TYR A 474 -16.80 -9.57 -20.87
N TYR A 475 -17.00 -8.30 -21.19
CA TYR A 475 -18.10 -7.52 -20.66
C TYR A 475 -18.58 -6.47 -21.66
N ASN A 476 -19.71 -5.82 -21.33
CA ASN A 476 -20.13 -4.59 -22.00
C ASN A 476 -20.63 -3.60 -20.94
N PHE A 477 -20.27 -2.32 -21.07
CA PHE A 477 -20.55 -1.32 -20.03
C PHE A 477 -22.04 -0.98 -19.86
N VAL A 478 -22.91 -1.30 -20.83
CA VAL A 478 -24.37 -1.09 -20.69
C VAL A 478 -25.02 -2.23 -19.90
N SER A 479 -24.49 -3.45 -20.05
CA SER A 479 -25.01 -4.68 -19.42
C SER A 479 -24.99 -4.60 -17.88
N PRO A 480 -26.16 -4.71 -17.20
CA PRO A 480 -26.23 -4.80 -15.75
C PRO A 480 -25.30 -5.87 -15.14
N PRO A 481 -25.39 -7.16 -15.52
CA PRO A 481 -24.56 -8.20 -14.91
C PRO A 481 -23.06 -7.98 -15.16
N SER A 482 -22.68 -7.35 -16.27
CA SER A 482 -21.29 -6.94 -16.55
C SER A 482 -20.77 -5.90 -15.57
N LYS A 483 -21.57 -4.88 -15.25
CA LYS A 483 -21.20 -3.84 -14.28
C LYS A 483 -21.06 -4.41 -12.87
N ALA A 484 -21.89 -5.37 -12.48
CA ALA A 484 -21.79 -6.04 -11.18
C ALA A 484 -20.43 -6.73 -11.01
N VAL A 485 -20.03 -7.57 -11.99
CA VAL A 485 -18.73 -8.26 -11.98
C VAL A 485 -17.56 -7.27 -12.02
N LYS A 486 -17.63 -6.26 -12.89
CA LYS A 486 -16.56 -5.24 -12.99
C LYS A 486 -16.41 -4.43 -11.71
N SER A 487 -17.52 -4.05 -11.07
CA SER A 487 -17.50 -3.37 -9.76
C SER A 487 -16.82 -4.23 -8.71
N LEU A 488 -17.11 -5.54 -8.66
CA LEU A 488 -16.45 -6.45 -7.72
C LEU A 488 -14.94 -6.48 -7.94
N LEU A 489 -14.51 -6.70 -9.18
CA LEU A 489 -13.09 -6.78 -9.52
C LEU A 489 -12.33 -5.48 -9.18
N LYS A 490 -12.92 -4.32 -9.49
CA LYS A 490 -12.33 -3.02 -9.15
C LYS A 490 -12.31 -2.76 -7.64
N MET A 491 -13.41 -3.03 -6.94
CA MET A 491 -13.47 -2.84 -5.49
C MET A 491 -12.53 -3.78 -4.73
N ALA A 492 -12.32 -4.98 -5.25
CA ALA A 492 -11.39 -5.96 -4.68
C ALA A 492 -9.93 -5.73 -5.13
N TYR A 493 -9.65 -4.71 -5.94
CA TYR A 493 -8.33 -4.42 -6.50
C TYR A 493 -7.68 -5.64 -7.17
N ILE A 494 -8.49 -6.47 -7.83
CA ILE A 494 -8.00 -7.63 -8.57
C ILE A 494 -7.47 -7.13 -9.91
N ASN A 495 -6.30 -7.63 -10.32
CA ASN A 495 -5.78 -7.39 -11.66
C ASN A 495 -6.49 -8.29 -12.66
N PHE A 496 -7.06 -7.71 -13.71
CA PHE A 496 -7.71 -8.42 -14.80
C PHE A 496 -7.48 -7.71 -16.13
N THR A 497 -7.63 -8.43 -17.22
CA THR A 497 -7.68 -7.87 -18.58
C THR A 497 -9.14 -7.63 -18.94
N GLU A 498 -9.43 -6.46 -19.49
CA GLU A 498 -10.75 -6.10 -19.97
C GLU A 498 -10.87 -6.38 -21.47
N LYS A 499 -11.98 -7.01 -21.89
CA LYS A 499 -12.41 -7.10 -23.29
C LYS A 499 -13.85 -6.61 -23.40
N ASP A 500 -14.03 -5.44 -24.02
CA ASP A 500 -15.35 -4.86 -24.32
C ASP A 500 -15.91 -5.59 -25.55
N ILE A 501 -17.01 -6.32 -25.37
CA ILE A 501 -17.66 -7.11 -26.42
C ILE A 501 -18.68 -6.23 -27.15
N ASP A 502 -18.53 -6.14 -28.48
CA ASP A 502 -19.47 -5.43 -29.33
C ASP A 502 -20.74 -6.27 -29.58
N ILE A 503 -21.75 -6.02 -28.76
CA ILE A 503 -23.07 -6.65 -28.89
C ILE A 503 -23.79 -6.19 -30.16
N GLN A 504 -23.61 -4.93 -30.59
CA GLN A 504 -24.31 -4.41 -31.77
C GLN A 504 -23.78 -5.06 -33.05
N GLY A 505 -22.47 -5.25 -33.13
CA GLY A 505 -21.80 -5.98 -34.22
C GLY A 505 -21.91 -7.51 -34.13
N GLY A 506 -22.65 -8.04 -33.14
CA GLY A 506 -22.87 -9.48 -32.95
C GLY A 506 -21.63 -10.27 -32.54
N GLU A 507 -20.64 -9.63 -31.90
CA GLU A 507 -19.41 -10.30 -31.48
C GLU A 507 -19.67 -11.43 -30.47
N ASN A 508 -20.70 -11.29 -29.63
CA ASN A 508 -21.10 -12.29 -28.66
C ASN A 508 -21.67 -13.59 -29.27
N THR A 509 -22.06 -13.58 -30.55
CA THR A 509 -22.65 -14.76 -31.21
C THR A 509 -21.64 -15.55 -32.03
N ARG A 510 -20.37 -15.12 -32.07
CA ARG A 510 -19.32 -15.70 -32.91
C ARG A 510 -18.03 -16.03 -32.13
N PRO A 511 -17.13 -16.88 -32.67
CA PRO A 511 -15.84 -17.15 -32.04
C PRO A 511 -14.96 -15.88 -31.97
N PRO A 512 -14.10 -15.76 -30.93
CA PRO A 512 -13.87 -16.74 -29.87
C PRO A 512 -14.90 -16.68 -28.73
N TYR A 513 -15.83 -15.72 -28.72
CA TYR A 513 -16.69 -15.48 -27.56
C TYR A 513 -17.72 -16.58 -27.32
N ASN A 514 -18.41 -17.04 -28.35
CA ASN A 514 -19.42 -18.11 -28.19
C ASN A 514 -18.82 -19.46 -27.75
N ILE A 515 -17.50 -19.64 -27.87
CA ILE A 515 -16.75 -20.78 -27.31
C ILE A 515 -16.55 -20.59 -25.80
N ILE A 516 -16.35 -19.35 -25.35
CA ILE A 516 -16.16 -18.99 -23.93
C ILE A 516 -17.49 -19.00 -23.18
N ASN A 517 -18.54 -18.45 -23.79
CA ASN A 517 -19.90 -18.51 -23.28
C ASN A 517 -20.86 -19.02 -24.36
N PRO A 518 -21.20 -20.32 -24.34
CA PRO A 518 -22.17 -20.91 -25.27
C PRO A 518 -23.57 -20.28 -25.21
N ASN A 519 -23.95 -19.66 -24.08
CA ASN A 519 -25.21 -18.93 -23.94
C ASN A 519 -25.21 -17.58 -24.67
N GLN A 520 -24.06 -17.14 -25.21
CA GLN A 520 -23.89 -15.87 -25.96
C GLN A 520 -24.29 -14.61 -25.17
N SER A 521 -24.53 -14.75 -23.87
CA SER A 521 -24.86 -13.68 -22.93
C SER A 521 -23.59 -13.01 -22.39
N LEU A 522 -23.69 -11.87 -21.73
CA LEU A 522 -22.58 -11.23 -21.01
C LEU A 522 -22.93 -11.10 -19.52
N PRO A 523 -21.95 -11.11 -18.60
CA PRO A 523 -20.50 -11.24 -18.83
C PRO A 523 -20.02 -12.70 -18.88
N ALA A 524 -18.77 -12.88 -19.29
CA ALA A 524 -18.02 -14.12 -19.10
C ALA A 524 -16.59 -13.82 -18.66
N ILE A 525 -15.92 -14.79 -18.03
CA ILE A 525 -14.50 -14.71 -17.68
C ILE A 525 -13.72 -15.88 -18.28
N THR A 526 -12.45 -15.63 -18.56
CA THR A 526 -11.43 -16.69 -18.64
C THR A 526 -10.46 -16.50 -17.48
N TYR A 527 -10.14 -17.57 -16.76
CA TYR A 527 -9.07 -17.62 -15.77
C TYR A 527 -8.15 -18.77 -16.19
N GLY A 528 -7.06 -18.44 -16.89
CA GLY A 528 -6.18 -19.46 -17.46
C GLY A 528 -6.90 -20.25 -18.54
N ASN A 529 -7.04 -21.57 -18.35
CA ASN A 529 -7.78 -22.43 -19.26
C ASN A 529 -9.25 -22.63 -18.85
N PHE A 530 -9.68 -22.02 -17.74
CA PHE A 530 -11.03 -22.13 -17.22
C PHE A 530 -11.93 -20.99 -17.75
N ASN A 531 -13.08 -21.34 -18.31
CA ASN A 531 -14.11 -20.40 -18.74
C ASN A 531 -15.30 -20.47 -17.78
N LEU A 532 -15.85 -19.32 -17.40
CA LEU A 532 -17.06 -19.24 -16.58
C LEU A 532 -17.96 -18.11 -17.05
N PHE A 533 -19.26 -18.38 -17.13
CA PHE A 533 -20.32 -17.45 -17.47
C PHE A 533 -21.42 -17.52 -16.39
N GLU A 534 -22.38 -16.59 -16.46
CA GLU A 534 -23.33 -16.21 -15.39
C GLU A 534 -22.71 -15.33 -14.30
N SER A 535 -23.22 -14.10 -14.15
CA SER A 535 -22.61 -13.08 -13.29
C SER A 535 -22.56 -13.49 -11.81
N HIS A 536 -23.59 -14.12 -11.27
CA HIS A 536 -23.57 -14.57 -9.87
C HIS A 536 -22.54 -15.68 -9.66
N ALA A 537 -22.44 -16.64 -10.60
CA ALA A 537 -21.44 -17.69 -10.54
C ALA A 537 -20.02 -17.11 -10.64
N ILE A 538 -19.81 -16.16 -11.57
CA ILE A 538 -18.56 -15.42 -11.72
C ILE A 538 -18.19 -14.69 -10.42
N MET A 539 -19.13 -13.95 -9.83
CA MET A 539 -18.87 -13.17 -8.61
C MET A 539 -18.57 -14.09 -7.41
N LYS A 540 -19.33 -15.19 -7.24
CA LYS A 540 -19.05 -16.20 -6.21
C LYS A 540 -17.68 -16.85 -6.45
N PHE A 541 -17.35 -17.21 -7.69
CA PHE A 541 -16.04 -17.75 -8.06
C PHE A 541 -14.92 -16.76 -7.72
N ILE A 542 -15.02 -15.49 -8.13
CA ILE A 542 -14.02 -14.45 -7.82
C ILE A 542 -13.89 -14.31 -6.30
N CYS A 543 -15.00 -14.24 -5.57
CA CYS A 543 -14.94 -14.11 -4.12
C CYS A 543 -14.30 -15.32 -3.44
N ILE A 544 -14.57 -16.54 -3.90
CA ILE A 544 -13.95 -17.75 -3.35
C ILE A 544 -12.47 -17.83 -3.74
N GLN A 545 -12.17 -17.66 -5.03
CA GLN A 545 -10.83 -17.75 -5.61
C GLN A 545 -9.85 -16.75 -5.01
N PHE A 546 -10.31 -15.53 -4.72
CA PHE A 546 -9.50 -14.46 -4.14
C PHE A 546 -9.80 -14.23 -2.65
N ASN A 547 -10.56 -15.12 -2.00
CA ASN A 547 -10.91 -15.07 -0.58
C ASN A 547 -11.50 -13.70 -0.12
N LEU A 548 -12.44 -13.17 -0.90
CA LEU A 548 -13.08 -11.86 -0.70
C LEU A 548 -14.27 -11.95 0.27
N THR A 549 -14.02 -12.27 1.53
CA THR A 549 -15.07 -12.46 2.56
C THR A 549 -15.84 -11.19 2.90
N ASP A 550 -15.31 -9.99 2.61
CA ASP A 550 -16.05 -8.73 2.75
C ASP A 550 -17.17 -8.56 1.72
N PHE A 551 -17.04 -9.21 0.57
CA PHE A 551 -18.02 -9.14 -0.53
C PHE A 551 -18.94 -10.36 -0.54
N TYR A 552 -18.42 -11.52 -0.12
CA TYR A 552 -19.14 -12.78 0.02
C TYR A 552 -18.77 -13.46 1.35
N PRO A 553 -19.35 -12.98 2.47
CA PRO A 553 -19.05 -13.44 3.83
C PRO A 553 -19.30 -14.93 4.04
N ASN A 554 -18.82 -15.42 5.17
CA ASN A 554 -19.09 -16.80 5.61
C ASN A 554 -20.52 -16.94 6.17
N TYR A 555 -20.91 -18.18 6.43
CA TYR A 555 -22.18 -18.48 7.07
C TYR A 555 -22.28 -17.84 8.47
N PRO A 556 -23.48 -17.42 8.90
CA PRO A 556 -24.77 -17.54 8.19
C PRO A 556 -25.08 -16.39 7.22
N LEU A 557 -24.28 -15.31 7.20
CA LEU A 557 -24.57 -14.14 6.37
C LEU A 557 -24.50 -14.47 4.86
N ARG A 558 -23.64 -15.42 4.48
CA ARG A 558 -23.61 -15.99 3.12
C ARG A 558 -24.99 -16.41 2.63
N SER A 559 -25.75 -17.15 3.45
CA SER A 559 -27.08 -17.64 3.09
C SER A 559 -28.07 -16.51 2.80
N LYS A 560 -27.95 -15.37 3.49
CA LYS A 560 -28.79 -14.19 3.23
C LYS A 560 -28.44 -13.54 1.89
N ILE A 561 -27.15 -13.51 1.54
CA ILE A 561 -26.69 -13.02 0.24
C ILE A 561 -27.11 -13.98 -0.87
N ASP A 562 -26.94 -15.28 -0.69
CA ASP A 562 -27.39 -16.28 -1.65
C ASP A 562 -28.90 -16.17 -1.89
N SER A 563 -29.69 -16.06 -0.81
CA SER A 563 -31.13 -15.82 -0.91
C SER A 563 -31.47 -14.56 -1.71
N PHE A 564 -30.72 -13.46 -1.52
CA PHE A 564 -30.91 -12.26 -2.32
C PHE A 564 -30.54 -12.49 -3.80
N LEU A 565 -29.40 -13.13 -4.09
CA LEU A 565 -28.95 -13.38 -5.46
C LEU A 565 -29.91 -14.31 -6.22
N ASP A 566 -30.46 -15.32 -5.54
CA ASP A 566 -31.44 -16.22 -6.13
C ASP A 566 -32.79 -15.52 -6.37
N PHE A 567 -33.22 -14.68 -5.42
CA PHE A 567 -34.39 -13.82 -5.60
C PHE A 567 -34.19 -12.77 -6.70
N HIS A 568 -32.98 -12.22 -6.84
CA HIS A 568 -32.69 -11.10 -7.73
C HIS A 568 -33.10 -11.38 -9.18
N HIS A 569 -32.79 -12.58 -9.68
CA HIS A 569 -33.05 -12.95 -11.08
C HIS A 569 -34.53 -13.00 -11.45
N THR A 570 -35.41 -13.31 -10.48
CA THR A 570 -36.86 -13.37 -10.70
C THR A 570 -37.54 -12.08 -10.27
N GLY A 571 -37.11 -11.49 -9.15
CA GLY A 571 -37.72 -10.34 -8.52
C GLY A 571 -37.41 -9.01 -9.22
N PHE A 572 -36.15 -8.74 -9.58
CA PHE A 572 -35.75 -7.41 -10.08
C PHE A 572 -35.58 -7.30 -11.59
N LYS A 573 -35.70 -8.41 -12.33
CA LYS A 573 -35.64 -8.43 -13.80
C LYS A 573 -36.68 -7.49 -14.45
N SER A 574 -37.79 -7.22 -13.78
CA SER A 574 -38.80 -6.25 -14.22
C SER A 574 -38.25 -4.85 -14.41
N LEU A 575 -37.23 -4.44 -13.64
CA LEU A 575 -36.54 -3.15 -13.76
C LEU A 575 -35.80 -3.05 -15.10
N THR A 576 -35.00 -4.07 -15.43
CA THR A 576 -34.33 -4.13 -16.73
C THR A 576 -35.32 -4.20 -17.87
N LEU A 577 -36.36 -5.05 -17.78
CA LEU A 577 -37.39 -5.16 -18.82
C LEU A 577 -38.10 -3.83 -19.06
N TYR A 578 -38.41 -3.08 -18.00
CA TYR A 578 -39.01 -1.75 -18.14
C TYR A 578 -38.12 -0.79 -18.95
N SER A 579 -36.81 -0.74 -18.64
CA SER A 579 -35.88 0.07 -19.43
C SER A 579 -35.75 -0.42 -20.88
N MET A 580 -35.90 -1.73 -21.13
CA MET A 580 -35.88 -2.29 -22.48
C MET A 580 -37.14 -1.94 -23.25
N ASP A 581 -38.32 -2.05 -22.66
CA ASP A 581 -39.60 -1.83 -23.31
C ASP A 581 -39.87 -0.35 -23.60
N PHE A 582 -39.45 0.53 -22.70
CA PHE A 582 -39.79 1.96 -22.75
C PHE A 582 -38.62 2.87 -23.15
N PHE A 583 -37.41 2.33 -23.36
CA PHE A 583 -36.27 3.11 -23.83
C PHE A 583 -35.46 2.37 -24.91
N PHE A 584 -34.78 1.27 -24.59
CA PHE A 584 -33.82 0.66 -25.52
C PHE A 584 -34.48 0.02 -26.74
N GLY A 585 -35.58 -0.69 -26.56
CA GLY A 585 -36.33 -1.39 -27.62
C GLY A 585 -36.87 -0.42 -28.67
N PRO A 586 -37.63 0.61 -28.26
CA PRO A 586 -38.10 1.64 -29.20
C PRO A 586 -36.96 2.39 -29.88
N LYS A 587 -35.92 2.77 -29.12
CA LYS A 587 -34.85 3.65 -29.62
C LYS A 587 -33.82 2.95 -30.53
N PHE A 588 -33.48 1.69 -30.25
CA PHE A 588 -32.39 0.98 -30.96
C PHE A 588 -32.86 -0.26 -31.71
N MET A 589 -34.00 -0.86 -31.34
CA MET A 589 -34.48 -2.12 -31.94
C MET A 589 -35.77 -1.95 -32.74
N LYS A 590 -36.28 -0.72 -32.88
CA LYS A 590 -37.56 -0.40 -33.55
C LYS A 590 -38.75 -1.22 -33.02
N LYS A 591 -38.71 -1.62 -31.75
CA LYS A 591 -39.82 -2.33 -31.10
C LYS A 591 -40.95 -1.35 -30.79
N GLN A 592 -42.19 -1.78 -30.93
CA GLN A 592 -43.35 -0.98 -30.49
C GLN A 592 -43.33 -0.86 -28.96
N MET A 593 -43.62 0.35 -28.49
CA MET A 593 -43.72 0.62 -27.06
C MET A 593 -45.03 0.04 -26.50
N PRO A 594 -44.99 -0.72 -25.38
CA PRO A 594 -46.21 -1.28 -24.79
C PRO A 594 -47.17 -0.21 -24.26
N ASN A 595 -48.47 -0.49 -24.27
CA ASN A 595 -49.52 0.44 -23.80
C ASN A 595 -49.78 0.39 -22.28
N ASN A 596 -49.08 -0.45 -21.53
CA ASN A 596 -49.30 -0.70 -20.09
C ASN A 596 -48.30 0.04 -19.17
N LYS A 597 -47.75 1.17 -19.61
CA LYS A 597 -46.69 1.90 -18.89
C LYS A 597 -47.04 2.21 -17.42
N GLN A 598 -48.29 2.62 -17.14
CA GLN A 598 -48.73 2.98 -15.79
C GLN A 598 -48.79 1.77 -14.85
N GLU A 599 -49.28 0.62 -15.35
CA GLU A 599 -49.31 -0.63 -14.60
C GLU A 599 -47.89 -1.09 -14.26
N ARG A 600 -46.97 -1.06 -15.23
CA ARG A 600 -45.56 -1.40 -15.03
C ARG A 600 -44.88 -0.48 -14.02
N LEU A 601 -45.19 0.81 -14.02
CA LEU A 601 -44.68 1.75 -13.02
C LEU A 601 -45.18 1.42 -11.61
N ARG A 602 -46.44 1.01 -11.47
CA ARG A 602 -46.98 0.57 -10.18
C ARG A 602 -46.26 -0.67 -9.65
N GLU A 603 -46.06 -1.69 -10.50
CA GLU A 603 -45.30 -2.90 -10.14
C GLU A 603 -43.88 -2.57 -9.67
N ILE A 604 -43.19 -1.67 -10.38
CA ILE A 604 -41.84 -1.23 -10.02
C ILE A 604 -41.83 -0.52 -8.67
N ASN A 605 -42.79 0.36 -8.40
CA ASN A 605 -42.88 1.07 -7.13
C ASN A 605 -43.11 0.10 -5.96
N GLU A 606 -44.03 -0.86 -6.12
CA GLU A 606 -44.28 -1.90 -5.11
C GLU A 606 -43.03 -2.76 -4.87
N LEU A 607 -42.30 -3.11 -5.92
CA LEU A 607 -41.05 -3.87 -5.85
C LEU A 607 -39.91 -3.10 -5.16
N LEU A 608 -39.75 -1.80 -5.44
CA LEU A 608 -38.74 -0.96 -4.77
C LEU A 608 -39.08 -0.77 -3.29
N GLN A 609 -40.36 -0.64 -2.94
CA GLN A 609 -40.79 -0.57 -1.55
C GLN A 609 -40.49 -1.90 -0.82
N PHE A 610 -40.84 -3.03 -1.43
CA PHE A 610 -40.49 -4.35 -0.92
C PHE A 610 -38.98 -4.51 -0.68
N PHE A 611 -38.14 -4.01 -1.60
CA PHE A 611 -36.69 -4.02 -1.43
C PHE A 611 -36.24 -3.24 -0.19
N ILE A 612 -36.77 -2.03 0.00
CA ILE A 612 -36.43 -1.18 1.15
C ILE A 612 -36.81 -1.87 2.47
N ASP A 613 -38.02 -2.41 2.54
CA ASP A 613 -38.54 -3.02 3.76
C ASP A 613 -37.78 -4.31 4.11
N THR A 614 -37.54 -5.15 3.10
CA THR A 614 -36.98 -6.49 3.31
C THR A 614 -35.45 -6.48 3.39
N PHE A 615 -34.79 -5.81 2.44
CA PHE A 615 -33.34 -5.93 2.26
C PHE A 615 -32.56 -4.76 2.86
N LEU A 616 -33.17 -3.58 3.00
CA LEU A 616 -32.57 -2.42 3.67
C LEU A 616 -33.11 -2.17 5.08
N GLY A 617 -33.93 -3.09 5.63
CA GLY A 617 -34.46 -3.00 6.98
C GLY A 617 -35.26 -1.72 7.19
N GLY A 618 -36.24 -1.46 6.31
CA GLY A 618 -37.03 -0.22 6.30
C GLY A 618 -36.21 1.04 5.95
N GLY A 619 -35.00 0.87 5.40
CA GLY A 619 -34.08 1.97 5.09
C GLY A 619 -33.09 2.31 6.20
N HIS A 620 -33.06 1.55 7.31
CA HIS A 620 -32.09 1.75 8.38
C HIS A 620 -30.70 1.20 8.06
N TYR A 621 -30.60 0.23 7.14
CA TYR A 621 -29.32 -0.37 6.79
C TYR A 621 -28.57 0.46 5.77
N LYS A 622 -27.26 0.62 6.02
CA LYS A 622 -26.35 1.29 5.09
C LYS A 622 -26.25 0.53 3.76
N TYR A 623 -26.26 -0.80 3.84
CA TYR A 623 -26.14 -1.74 2.72
C TYR A 623 -27.11 -2.92 2.91
N ILE A 624 -27.32 -3.72 1.86
CA ILE A 624 -28.23 -4.88 1.88
C ILE A 624 -27.88 -5.82 3.04
N MET A 625 -28.91 -6.27 3.77
CA MET A 625 -28.80 -7.19 4.91
C MET A 625 -27.91 -6.68 6.07
N ALA A 626 -27.82 -5.35 6.26
CA ALA A 626 -27.02 -4.72 7.31
C ALA A 626 -25.52 -5.06 7.25
N SER A 627 -24.99 -5.35 6.06
CA SER A 627 -23.56 -5.57 5.90
C SER A 627 -22.77 -4.31 6.25
N ARG A 628 -21.53 -4.49 6.74
CA ARG A 628 -20.63 -3.38 7.08
C ARG A 628 -20.04 -2.70 5.83
N THR A 629 -19.93 -3.46 4.75
CA THR A 629 -19.36 -3.08 3.45
C THR A 629 -20.30 -3.53 2.32
N PRO A 630 -20.24 -2.92 1.13
CA PRO A 630 -21.01 -3.41 -0.02
C PRO A 630 -20.60 -4.84 -0.37
N THR A 631 -21.61 -5.70 -0.52
CA THR A 631 -21.45 -7.12 -0.86
C THR A 631 -21.79 -7.38 -2.32
N ILE A 632 -21.58 -8.62 -2.80
CA ILE A 632 -22.01 -8.99 -4.15
C ILE A 632 -23.53 -8.83 -4.37
N ALA A 633 -24.34 -8.85 -3.31
CA ALA A 633 -25.77 -8.50 -3.39
C ALA A 633 -25.96 -7.02 -3.77
N ASP A 634 -25.25 -6.11 -3.09
CA ASP A 634 -25.30 -4.68 -3.38
C ASP A 634 -24.85 -4.36 -4.80
N LEU A 635 -23.73 -4.96 -5.23
CA LEU A 635 -23.16 -4.76 -6.56
C LEU A 635 -24.05 -5.27 -7.69
N THR A 636 -24.83 -6.32 -7.41
CA THR A 636 -25.84 -6.86 -8.31
C THR A 636 -27.05 -5.92 -8.38
N PHE A 637 -27.56 -5.48 -7.22
CA PHE A 637 -28.75 -4.62 -7.18
C PHE A 637 -28.51 -3.24 -7.81
N ILE A 638 -27.36 -2.61 -7.53
CA ILE A 638 -27.03 -1.31 -8.14
C ILE A 638 -26.94 -1.40 -9.67
N ALA A 639 -26.47 -2.52 -10.19
CA ALA A 639 -26.43 -2.77 -11.61
C ALA A 639 -27.83 -2.86 -12.21
N GLU A 640 -28.76 -3.54 -11.53
CA GLU A 640 -30.13 -3.72 -11.98
C GLU A 640 -30.92 -2.41 -11.95
N ILE A 641 -30.90 -1.71 -10.81
CA ILE A 641 -31.64 -0.44 -10.65
C ILE A 641 -31.11 0.68 -11.55
N SER A 642 -29.84 0.59 -11.99
CA SER A 642 -29.26 1.56 -12.92
C SER A 642 -30.03 1.65 -14.25
N GLY A 643 -30.72 0.59 -14.67
CA GLY A 643 -31.57 0.61 -15.87
C GLY A 643 -32.64 1.70 -15.83
N LEU A 644 -33.14 2.03 -14.64
CA LEU A 644 -34.10 3.11 -14.43
C LEU A 644 -33.50 4.51 -14.67
N PHE A 645 -32.18 4.64 -14.80
CA PHE A 645 -31.54 5.94 -15.03
C PHE A 645 -31.66 6.41 -16.49
N PHE A 646 -32.02 5.51 -17.42
CA PHE A 646 -32.30 5.84 -18.82
C PHE A 646 -33.74 6.24 -19.10
N VAL A 647 -34.62 6.04 -18.13
CA VAL A 647 -36.03 6.39 -18.21
C VAL A 647 -36.31 7.50 -17.20
N ASP A 648 -37.28 8.36 -17.48
CA ASP A 648 -37.69 9.43 -16.56
C ASP A 648 -38.48 8.85 -15.36
N PHE A 649 -37.83 7.99 -14.57
CA PHE A 649 -38.39 7.38 -13.38
C PHE A 649 -38.30 8.33 -12.18
N ASP A 650 -39.42 8.51 -11.46
CA ASP A 650 -39.45 9.35 -10.27
C ASP A 650 -39.01 8.57 -9.02
N PHE A 651 -37.83 8.93 -8.50
CA PHE A 651 -37.29 8.34 -7.27
C PHE A 651 -37.70 9.09 -6.00
N THR A 652 -38.40 10.22 -6.10
CA THR A 652 -38.80 11.06 -4.97
C THR A 652 -39.53 10.30 -3.85
N PRO A 653 -40.39 9.30 -4.14
CA PRO A 653 -41.05 8.51 -3.10
C PRO A 653 -40.10 7.64 -2.24
N PHE A 654 -38.84 7.47 -2.62
CA PHE A 654 -37.91 6.50 -2.01
C PHE A 654 -36.65 7.17 -1.40
N PRO A 655 -36.78 8.02 -0.36
CA PRO A 655 -35.64 8.74 0.22
C PRO A 655 -34.56 7.82 0.81
N SER A 656 -34.94 6.68 1.38
CA SER A 656 -34.00 5.67 1.89
C SER A 656 -33.13 5.07 0.79
N LEU A 657 -33.72 4.87 -0.40
CA LEU A 657 -32.99 4.40 -1.57
C LEU A 657 -31.99 5.47 -2.03
N LYS A 658 -32.30 6.77 -1.92
CA LYS A 658 -31.35 7.86 -2.19
C LYS A 658 -30.08 7.70 -1.36
N ASN A 659 -30.27 7.51 -0.05
CA ASN A 659 -29.17 7.39 0.90
C ASN A 659 -28.34 6.14 0.62
N TYR A 660 -29.00 5.01 0.36
CA TYR A 660 -28.35 3.76 -0.05
C TYR A 660 -27.49 3.94 -1.30
N LEU A 661 -28.05 4.51 -2.38
CA LEU A 661 -27.31 4.75 -3.63
C LEU A 661 -26.13 5.71 -3.41
N ARG A 662 -26.32 6.76 -2.61
CA ARG A 662 -25.23 7.68 -2.24
C ARG A 662 -24.11 6.95 -1.50
N ASN A 663 -24.42 6.11 -0.52
CA ASN A 663 -23.43 5.32 0.21
C ASN A 663 -22.60 4.43 -0.72
N LEU A 664 -23.23 3.83 -1.75
CA LEU A 664 -22.52 3.03 -2.74
C LEU A 664 -21.61 3.91 -3.63
N PHE A 665 -22.12 5.04 -4.12
CA PHE A 665 -21.34 5.94 -4.97
C PHE A 665 -20.32 6.80 -4.22
N GLU A 666 -20.29 6.79 -2.89
CA GLU A 666 -19.11 7.26 -2.13
C GLU A 666 -17.87 6.41 -2.47
N ASN A 667 -18.05 5.15 -2.86
CA ASN A 667 -16.95 4.29 -3.30
C ASN A 667 -16.48 4.69 -4.71
N ARG A 668 -15.22 5.16 -4.79
CA ARG A 668 -14.58 5.54 -6.06
C ARG A 668 -14.58 4.42 -7.11
N GLN A 669 -14.33 3.17 -6.72
CA GLN A 669 -14.27 2.05 -7.67
C GLN A 669 -15.63 1.75 -8.29
N ILE A 670 -16.72 1.91 -7.53
CA ILE A 670 -18.08 1.82 -8.06
C ILE A 670 -18.32 2.99 -9.02
N ARG A 671 -18.05 4.24 -8.63
CA ARG A 671 -18.21 5.40 -9.53
C ARG A 671 -17.46 5.23 -10.86
N ASP A 672 -16.21 4.78 -10.80
CA ASP A 672 -15.35 4.57 -11.97
C ASP A 672 -15.86 3.43 -12.88
N THR A 673 -16.68 2.50 -12.37
CA THR A 673 -17.35 1.49 -13.20
C THR A 673 -18.55 2.09 -13.95
N TYR A 674 -19.23 3.07 -13.36
CA TYR A 674 -20.46 3.66 -13.90
C TYR A 674 -20.25 4.98 -14.66
N SER A 675 -19.04 5.54 -14.68
CA SER A 675 -18.76 6.84 -15.34
C SER A 675 -19.18 6.87 -16.82
N LYS A 676 -18.75 5.88 -17.62
CA LYS A 676 -19.14 5.74 -19.03
C LYS A 676 -20.65 5.55 -19.20
N TYR A 677 -21.28 4.82 -18.26
CA TYR A 677 -22.72 4.57 -18.26
C TYR A 677 -23.51 5.86 -18.01
N PHE A 678 -23.12 6.67 -17.02
CA PHE A 678 -23.75 7.95 -16.72
C PHE A 678 -23.58 8.98 -17.85
N LEU A 679 -22.40 9.01 -18.48
CA LEU A 679 -22.15 9.88 -19.63
C LEU A 679 -23.14 9.57 -20.77
N VAL A 680 -23.29 8.28 -21.10
CA VAL A 680 -24.21 7.80 -22.12
C VAL A 680 -25.67 8.06 -21.74
N ALA A 681 -26.05 7.86 -20.47
CA ALA A 681 -27.39 8.22 -19.99
C ALA A 681 -27.69 9.71 -20.19
N ARG A 682 -26.79 10.60 -19.78
CA ARG A 682 -26.94 12.06 -19.95
C ARG A 682 -27.14 12.46 -21.41
N PHE A 683 -26.32 11.95 -22.32
CA PHE A 683 -26.44 12.28 -23.75
C PHE A 683 -27.75 11.78 -24.35
N MET A 684 -28.29 10.66 -23.86
CA MET A 684 -29.43 10.01 -24.49
C MET A 684 -30.80 10.38 -23.90
N THR A 685 -30.87 11.00 -22.71
CA THR A 685 -32.15 11.35 -22.06
C THR A 685 -32.48 12.85 -22.08
N SER A 686 -31.74 13.69 -22.81
CA SER A 686 -31.91 15.18 -22.90
C SER A 686 -31.71 15.95 -21.58
N SER A 687 -31.88 15.29 -20.43
CA SER A 687 -31.49 15.72 -19.09
C SER A 687 -31.24 14.49 -18.22
N MET A 688 -30.14 14.49 -17.47
CA MET A 688 -29.91 13.45 -16.45
C MET A 688 -30.88 13.69 -15.30
N ASN A 689 -31.57 12.64 -14.84
CA ASN A 689 -32.53 12.72 -13.73
C ASN A 689 -31.93 13.52 -12.55
N PRO A 690 -32.56 14.64 -12.12
CA PRO A 690 -32.04 15.51 -11.06
C PRO A 690 -31.71 14.77 -9.75
N TYR A 691 -32.46 13.70 -9.47
CA TYR A 691 -32.21 12.82 -8.34
C TYR A 691 -30.84 12.12 -8.45
N ILE A 692 -30.51 11.57 -9.61
CA ILE A 692 -29.21 10.93 -9.89
C ILE A 692 -28.10 11.98 -9.92
N SER A 693 -28.36 13.16 -10.50
CA SER A 693 -27.42 14.28 -10.45
C SER A 693 -27.07 14.65 -8.99
N SER A 694 -28.05 14.65 -8.09
CA SER A 694 -27.82 14.94 -6.66
C SER A 694 -27.03 13.84 -5.93
N ILE A 695 -27.16 12.58 -6.36
CA ILE A 695 -26.38 11.46 -5.81
C ILE A 695 -24.91 11.55 -6.25
N VAL A 696 -24.66 11.92 -7.51
CA VAL A 696 -23.30 12.07 -8.06
C VAL A 696 -22.61 13.34 -7.53
N LYS A 697 -23.33 14.45 -7.39
CA LYS A 697 -22.81 15.74 -6.90
C LYS A 697 -22.54 15.76 -5.38
N GLY A 698 -23.26 14.98 -4.57
CA GLY A 698 -23.24 15.06 -3.10
C GLY A 698 -22.04 14.41 -2.38
N THR A 699 -20.90 14.22 -3.04
CA THR A 699 -19.67 13.66 -2.43
C THR A 699 -18.54 14.68 -2.56
N LYS A 700 -17.64 14.80 -1.57
CA LYS A 700 -16.49 15.76 -1.56
C LYS A 700 -15.61 15.75 -2.82
N GLU A 701 -15.70 14.71 -3.63
CA GLU A 701 -14.95 14.51 -4.88
C GLU A 701 -15.87 14.48 -6.12
N GLY A 702 -17.19 14.31 -5.94
CA GLY A 702 -18.18 14.29 -7.01
C GLY A 702 -18.38 15.66 -7.67
N GLU A 703 -18.11 16.74 -6.94
CA GLU A 703 -18.04 18.10 -7.50
C GLU A 703 -16.95 18.21 -8.58
N ASN A 704 -15.80 17.53 -8.42
CA ASN A 704 -14.73 17.54 -9.43
C ASN A 704 -14.97 16.55 -10.59
N ALA A 705 -15.55 15.37 -10.33
CA ALA A 705 -15.86 14.40 -11.38
C ALA A 705 -17.01 14.85 -12.30
N CYS A 706 -17.97 15.63 -11.77
CA CYS A 706 -18.95 16.30 -12.61
C CYS A 706 -18.34 17.42 -13.46
N CYS A 707 -17.24 18.07 -13.04
CA CYS A 707 -16.57 19.11 -13.84
C CYS A 707 -15.75 18.57 -15.02
N GLU A 708 -15.47 17.26 -15.09
CA GLU A 708 -14.87 16.62 -16.28
C GLU A 708 -15.92 15.91 -17.16
N LEU A 709 -17.14 15.73 -16.65
CA LEU A 709 -18.29 15.16 -17.38
C LEU A 709 -19.32 16.23 -17.82
N ILE A 710 -19.21 17.47 -17.35
CA ILE A 710 -19.84 18.72 -17.83
C ILE A 710 -18.83 19.44 -18.71
#